data_AF-A0A150WVG7-F1
#
_entry.id   AF-A0A150WVG7-F1
#
_cell.length_a   1.000
_cell.length_b   1.000
_cell.length_c   1.000
_cell.angle_alpha   90.00
_cell.angle_beta   90.00
_cell.angle_gamma   90.00
#
_symmetry.space_group_name_H-M   'P 1'
#
loop_
_entity.id
_entity.type
_entity.pdbx_description
1 polymer ?
#
loop_
_entity_poly.entity_id
_entity_poly.type
_entity_poly.pdbx_seq_one_letter_code
_entity_poly.pdbx_strand_id
1 'polypeptide(L)'
;MKTSIKILISSVLALSACAPKPEERRFETPRNAFGPKSQDADLNARLRSFNRETPPLVWQGTVSTADLFEQAENLIALGNLRDDEVLKNKGLQWIQSFYAQPGATTMVPLAQTPFASLAAAQTQEEVRKTLSEVSVDLERSRLILSGNILQLGRSYPWPQQPETLSSLLLHVERFTEALLGSIDTLDMPEMIKEGVKTELQLQTKPLFADIQRLMQDLQNAKTLTQTLNLVEKVIKDFEVTVPSELQKSLQQGRLISTGLDAIQDEPQAGLTVLVDIWRILTPEEKASYFKPVNEDLYDFLTNQDDKELDCLRKDGCSGGLFKGIAKKIFILPKIKKYGLQQLRQEMNEKTKGYVYSEIEKFAQNFVKELPAIFVEKIDAGLVEKSKELTNVQSNYGDYIKNLFAKWSEKVLPETKGHVAGFEASQVKIQLSNKAAFSVQPQGSISEIQADNIGPSLAANSLLLEYSQPETALSFQAALSQVNKLVSIGGYRDVNGNLIPALLSPVEAVKAPLDIMNLNESEHSYRIPDKIQLQDGFHANEEIAYEKNFSAEAFASQIHGLSRMMRVMADWKETNFDKALGNIKAQELTSEIQAEALNRSLFPKDMLFTLNLGDVAVLLQDITKKSTPVFLLTLDKKLLWADQYTTTTETAVMGGIVDIKAGRKSNAVKTRDMAKFILAIAEFLEATEGVENTKSSILLEKDAEGLNALETLVEGRRDLKLLTVALANFLSNQLMNEKSLLPSYYYLNKLQPSNNPEVNAEEQALSLRALLKAAEVTELETYKWSALEIYYGMNKHLYNDKEGFYVHGDGTKLDFPQKVNVILALETVRPHLNKESRQQLDKIQLPWIRSLQSLK
;
A
#
# COMPACT_ATOMS: atom_id res chain seq x y z
N MET A 1 56.69 43.66 14.65
CA MET A 1 55.90 42.44 14.97
C MET A 1 56.00 41.33 13.92
N LYS A 2 56.11 41.60 12.61
CA LYS A 2 56.37 40.56 11.58
C LYS A 2 57.83 40.05 11.51
N THR A 3 58.80 40.77 12.07
CA THR A 3 60.23 40.34 12.09
C THR A 3 60.56 39.43 13.28
N SER A 4 59.86 39.59 14.40
CA SER A 4 60.08 38.80 15.63
C SER A 4 59.55 37.37 15.52
N ILE A 5 58.48 37.15 14.74
CA ILE A 5 57.91 35.81 14.49
C ILE A 5 58.78 35.00 13.53
N LYS A 6 59.48 35.64 12.59
CA LYS A 6 60.45 34.94 11.72
C LYS A 6 61.69 34.47 12.49
N ILE A 7 62.18 35.24 13.47
CA ILE A 7 63.34 34.83 14.28
C ILE A 7 62.98 33.66 15.20
N LEU A 8 61.75 33.59 15.73
CA LEU A 8 61.31 32.46 16.56
C LEU A 8 61.22 31.15 15.77
N ILE A 9 60.73 31.19 14.52
CA ILE A 9 60.60 30.00 13.65
C ILE A 9 61.98 29.53 13.15
N SER A 10 62.91 30.45 12.86
CA SER A 10 64.29 30.09 12.49
C SER A 10 65.08 29.48 13.66
N SER A 11 64.78 29.86 14.90
CA SER A 11 65.48 29.37 16.09
C SER A 11 65.05 27.95 16.49
N VAL A 12 63.79 27.58 16.24
CA VAL A 12 63.27 26.23 16.49
C VAL A 12 63.78 25.22 15.46
N LEU A 13 64.05 25.65 14.21
CA LEU A 13 64.60 24.78 13.17
C LEU A 13 66.11 24.55 13.25
N ALA A 14 66.86 25.39 13.99
CA ALA A 14 68.30 25.26 14.16
C ALA A 14 68.73 24.35 15.34
N LEU A 15 67.81 24.03 16.26
CA LEU A 15 68.10 23.15 17.42
C LEU A 15 67.76 21.67 17.19
N SER A 16 67.22 21.30 16.01
CA SER A 16 67.00 19.91 15.61
C SER A 16 68.14 19.30 14.77
N ALA A 17 69.27 20.00 14.61
CA ALA A 17 70.38 19.58 13.74
C ALA A 17 71.57 18.92 14.45
N CYS A 18 71.40 18.46 15.70
CA CYS A 18 72.38 17.64 16.42
C CYS A 18 71.70 16.47 17.15
N ALA A 19 71.00 15.62 16.40
CA ALA A 19 70.67 14.27 16.85
C ALA A 19 71.63 13.29 16.15
N PRO A 20 72.24 12.33 16.89
CA PRO A 20 73.14 11.36 16.27
C PRO A 20 72.39 10.58 15.20
N LYS A 21 73.07 10.29 14.07
CA LYS A 21 72.52 9.47 12.99
C LYS A 21 71.80 8.24 13.61
N PRO A 22 70.51 8.03 13.34
CA PRO A 22 69.92 6.74 13.63
C PRO A 22 70.67 5.74 12.75
N GLU A 23 71.45 4.86 13.39
CA GLU A 23 71.70 3.57 12.77
C GLU A 23 70.34 3.02 12.37
N GLU A 24 70.15 2.70 11.10
CA GLU A 24 69.09 1.79 10.70
C GLU A 24 69.32 0.49 11.45
N ARG A 25 68.78 0.39 12.65
CA ARG A 25 68.37 -0.88 13.20
C ARG A 25 67.30 -1.34 12.24
N ARG A 26 67.72 -2.17 11.28
CA ARG A 26 66.86 -3.22 10.75
C ARG A 26 66.38 -3.99 11.97
N PHE A 27 65.24 -3.58 12.50
CA PHE A 27 64.43 -4.50 13.24
C PHE A 27 64.17 -5.62 12.25
N GLU A 28 64.75 -6.79 12.48
CA GLU A 28 64.16 -8.00 11.91
C GLU A 28 62.68 -7.88 12.18
N THR A 29 61.87 -8.00 11.13
CA THR A 29 60.42 -8.12 11.25
C THR A 29 60.17 -9.04 12.45
N PRO A 30 59.39 -8.61 13.47
CA PRO A 30 59.18 -9.43 14.64
C PRO A 30 58.79 -10.81 14.12
N ARG A 31 59.56 -11.84 14.48
CA ARG A 31 59.16 -13.21 14.18
C ARG A 31 57.80 -13.36 14.86
N ASN A 32 56.73 -13.31 14.08
CA ASN A 32 55.39 -13.64 14.55
C ASN A 32 55.50 -15.07 15.08
N ALA A 33 55.66 -15.20 16.40
CA ALA A 33 55.70 -16.48 17.09
C ALA A 33 54.31 -17.15 17.08
N PHE A 34 53.27 -16.35 16.81
CA PHE A 34 51.87 -16.75 16.71
C PHE A 34 51.28 -16.29 15.37
N GLY A 35 50.50 -17.18 14.73
CA GLY A 35 49.96 -17.02 13.38
C GLY A 35 50.57 -18.01 12.37
N PRO A 36 49.88 -18.28 11.24
CA PRO A 36 50.31 -19.30 10.26
C PRO A 36 51.65 -18.95 9.63
N LYS A 37 52.53 -19.95 9.46
CA LYS A 37 53.88 -19.77 8.91
C LYS A 37 53.84 -19.88 7.39
N SER A 38 54.77 -19.21 6.70
CA SER A 38 54.87 -19.30 5.22
C SER A 38 55.09 -20.73 4.70
N GLN A 39 55.65 -21.62 5.52
CA GLN A 39 55.83 -23.04 5.23
C GLN A 39 54.49 -23.82 5.18
N ASP A 40 53.42 -23.30 5.78
CA ASP A 40 52.08 -23.90 5.76
C ASP A 40 51.32 -23.61 4.44
N ALA A 41 51.83 -22.69 3.63
CA ALA A 41 51.23 -22.28 2.35
C ALA A 41 51.63 -23.17 1.14
N ASP A 42 52.51 -24.15 1.34
CA ASP A 42 53.15 -24.86 0.22
C ASP A 42 52.23 -25.97 -0.34
N LEU A 43 51.42 -25.62 -1.36
CA LEU A 43 50.89 -26.63 -2.28
C LEU A 43 52.01 -27.11 -3.21
N ASN A 44 51.86 -28.36 -3.65
CA ASN A 44 52.72 -29.08 -4.57
C ASN A 44 53.30 -28.20 -5.69
N ALA A 45 54.61 -28.29 -5.96
CA ALA A 45 55.35 -27.49 -6.95
C ALA A 45 54.71 -27.48 -8.37
N ARG A 46 53.84 -28.46 -8.66
CA ARG A 46 53.06 -28.60 -9.90
C ARG A 46 52.07 -27.45 -10.15
N LEU A 47 51.49 -26.82 -9.14
CA LEU A 47 50.64 -25.64 -9.32
C LEU A 47 51.41 -24.42 -9.85
N ARG A 48 52.74 -24.39 -9.68
CA ARG A 48 53.58 -23.28 -10.16
C ARG A 48 53.71 -23.27 -11.69
N SER A 49 53.50 -24.39 -12.39
CA SER A 49 53.70 -24.54 -13.85
C SER A 49 52.43 -24.65 -14.71
N PHE A 50 51.22 -24.53 -14.14
CA PHE A 50 49.96 -24.84 -14.84
C PHE A 50 49.16 -23.60 -15.29
N ASN A 51 48.75 -23.57 -16.56
CA ASN A 51 47.65 -22.75 -17.09
C ASN A 51 46.48 -23.70 -17.41
N ARG A 52 45.40 -23.65 -16.63
CA ARG A 52 44.20 -24.46 -16.88
C ARG A 52 43.21 -23.72 -17.78
N GLU A 53 42.60 -24.44 -18.70
CA GLU A 53 41.45 -23.96 -19.46
C GLU A 53 40.24 -23.73 -18.54
N THR A 54 39.35 -22.82 -18.94
CA THR A 54 38.09 -22.56 -18.22
C THR A 54 37.25 -23.85 -18.20
N PRO A 55 36.94 -24.43 -17.01
CA PRO A 55 36.17 -25.66 -16.94
C PRO A 55 34.76 -25.46 -17.49
N PRO A 56 34.19 -26.42 -18.23
CA PRO A 56 32.79 -26.35 -18.62
C PRO A 56 31.90 -26.50 -17.38
N LEU A 57 30.87 -25.67 -17.31
CA LEU A 57 29.89 -25.65 -16.23
C LEU A 57 28.54 -26.05 -16.81
N VAL A 58 28.11 -27.26 -16.47
CA VAL A 58 26.80 -27.80 -16.81
C VAL A 58 26.28 -28.48 -15.55
N TRP A 59 25.13 -28.04 -15.07
CA TRP A 59 24.50 -28.64 -13.91
C TRP A 59 22.98 -28.57 -14.05
N GLN A 60 22.32 -29.62 -13.57
CA GLN A 60 20.87 -29.71 -13.51
C GLN A 60 20.50 -30.48 -12.25
N GLY A 61 19.56 -29.94 -11.49
CA GLY A 61 19.12 -30.55 -10.25
C GLY A 61 17.93 -29.83 -9.64
N THR A 62 17.35 -30.45 -8.62
CA THR A 62 16.38 -29.80 -7.74
C THR A 62 17.11 -29.35 -6.48
N VAL A 63 16.95 -28.09 -6.09
CA VAL A 63 17.48 -27.51 -4.85
C VAL A 63 16.36 -26.80 -4.11
N SER A 64 16.61 -26.43 -2.85
CA SER A 64 15.72 -25.52 -2.14
C SER A 64 15.72 -24.14 -2.83
N THR A 65 14.62 -23.43 -2.73
CA THR A 65 14.55 -22.03 -3.20
C THR A 65 15.50 -21.14 -2.40
N ALA A 66 15.69 -21.46 -1.11
CA ALA A 66 16.70 -20.85 -0.25
C ALA A 66 18.11 -20.92 -0.87
N ASP A 67 18.54 -22.11 -1.29
CA ASP A 67 19.86 -22.31 -1.91
C ASP A 67 19.99 -21.50 -3.22
N LEU A 68 18.94 -21.44 -4.06
CA LEU A 68 18.96 -20.61 -5.28
C LEU A 68 19.23 -19.14 -4.95
N PHE A 69 18.49 -18.59 -3.97
CA PHE A 69 18.64 -17.20 -3.57
C PHE A 69 19.98 -16.93 -2.89
N GLU A 70 20.46 -17.82 -2.03
CA GLU A 70 21.80 -17.74 -1.45
C GLU A 70 22.88 -17.74 -2.55
N GLN A 71 22.75 -18.59 -3.59
CA GLN A 71 23.70 -18.58 -4.70
C GLN A 71 23.63 -17.31 -5.55
N ALA A 72 22.43 -16.76 -5.77
CA ALA A 72 22.27 -15.49 -6.45
C ALA A 72 22.93 -14.34 -5.67
N GLU A 73 22.71 -14.29 -4.35
CA GLU A 73 23.37 -13.34 -3.45
C GLU A 73 24.89 -13.51 -3.46
N ASN A 74 25.39 -14.74 -3.43
CA ASN A 74 26.83 -15.02 -3.50
C ASN A 74 27.46 -14.54 -4.82
N LEU A 75 26.76 -14.68 -5.96
CA LEU A 75 27.23 -14.16 -7.25
C LEU A 75 27.30 -12.62 -7.25
N ILE A 76 26.31 -11.96 -6.62
CA ILE A 76 26.31 -10.50 -6.44
C ILE A 76 27.46 -10.06 -5.54
N ALA A 77 27.66 -10.72 -4.41
CA ALA A 77 28.76 -10.44 -3.50
C ALA A 77 30.13 -10.65 -4.17
N LEU A 78 30.29 -11.73 -4.94
CA LEU A 78 31.51 -11.99 -5.71
C LEU A 78 31.74 -10.93 -6.79
N GLY A 79 30.66 -10.47 -7.45
CA GLY A 79 30.71 -9.34 -8.39
C GLY A 79 31.19 -8.06 -7.72
N ASN A 80 30.61 -7.72 -6.56
CA ASN A 80 31.00 -6.53 -5.79
C ASN A 80 32.45 -6.58 -5.31
N LEU A 81 32.94 -7.72 -4.80
CA LEU A 81 34.33 -7.88 -4.34
C LEU A 81 35.37 -7.71 -5.47
N ARG A 82 34.95 -7.90 -6.73
CA ARG A 82 35.83 -7.89 -7.91
C ARG A 82 35.57 -6.74 -8.87
N ASP A 83 34.63 -5.85 -8.54
CA ASP A 83 34.09 -4.84 -9.46
C ASP A 83 33.64 -5.45 -10.82
N ASP A 84 33.00 -6.63 -10.76
CA ASP A 84 32.56 -7.41 -11.90
C ASP A 84 31.03 -7.39 -12.07
N GLU A 85 30.58 -6.45 -12.90
CA GLU A 85 29.16 -6.28 -13.24
C GLU A 85 28.55 -7.50 -13.95
N VAL A 86 29.33 -8.34 -14.63
CA VAL A 86 28.79 -9.54 -15.30
C VAL A 86 28.30 -10.55 -14.26
N LEU A 87 29.08 -10.80 -13.22
CA LEU A 87 28.69 -11.72 -12.15
C LEU A 87 27.53 -11.18 -11.33
N LYS A 88 27.57 -9.89 -11.00
CA LYS A 88 26.48 -9.21 -10.29
C LYS A 88 25.16 -9.30 -11.05
N ASN A 89 25.18 -9.00 -12.35
CA ASN A 89 23.98 -9.09 -13.18
C ASN A 89 23.46 -10.54 -13.34
N LYS A 90 24.31 -11.56 -13.26
CA LYS A 90 23.85 -12.97 -13.26
C LYS A 90 23.07 -13.31 -12.00
N GLY A 91 23.56 -12.94 -10.83
CA GLY A 91 22.82 -13.16 -9.58
C GLY A 91 21.46 -12.47 -9.61
N LEU A 92 21.41 -11.22 -10.08
CA LEU A 92 20.14 -10.50 -10.25
C LEU A 92 19.22 -11.19 -11.26
N GLN A 93 19.74 -11.58 -12.42
CA GLN A 93 18.99 -12.28 -13.46
C GLN A 93 18.38 -13.59 -12.93
N TRP A 94 19.03 -14.30 -12.02
CA TRP A 94 18.49 -15.54 -11.44
C TRP A 94 17.26 -15.26 -10.58
N ILE A 95 17.33 -14.24 -9.73
CA ILE A 95 16.20 -13.81 -8.90
C ILE A 95 15.04 -13.36 -9.80
N GLN A 96 15.33 -12.52 -10.80
CA GLN A 96 14.34 -12.04 -11.78
C GLN A 96 13.70 -13.20 -12.56
N SER A 97 14.51 -14.15 -13.02
CA SER A 97 14.03 -15.32 -13.78
C SER A 97 13.13 -16.22 -12.94
N PHE A 98 13.39 -16.32 -11.62
CA PHE A 98 12.56 -17.06 -10.69
C PHE A 98 11.19 -16.39 -10.53
N TYR A 99 11.14 -15.09 -10.21
CA TYR A 99 9.86 -14.38 -10.02
C TYR A 99 9.04 -14.24 -11.32
N ALA A 100 9.69 -14.37 -12.48
CA ALA A 100 8.98 -14.44 -13.77
C ALA A 100 8.28 -15.79 -14.03
N GLN A 101 8.55 -16.84 -13.25
CA GLN A 101 7.93 -18.15 -13.47
C GLN A 101 6.50 -18.22 -12.90
N PRO A 102 5.54 -18.77 -13.67
CA PRO A 102 4.24 -19.14 -13.13
C PRO A 102 4.39 -20.14 -11.97
N GLY A 103 3.69 -19.90 -10.85
CA GLY A 103 3.75 -20.77 -9.67
C GLY A 103 5.01 -20.62 -8.82
N ALA A 104 5.83 -19.58 -9.05
CA ALA A 104 6.95 -19.27 -8.15
C ALA A 104 6.46 -18.79 -6.77
N THR A 105 5.35 -18.04 -6.75
CA THR A 105 4.72 -17.47 -5.56
C THR A 105 3.20 -17.59 -5.66
N THR A 106 2.53 -17.48 -4.51
CA THR A 106 1.08 -17.28 -4.46
C THR A 106 0.79 -15.80 -4.72
N MET A 107 -0.19 -15.50 -5.57
CA MET A 107 -0.61 -14.12 -5.85
C MET A 107 -1.84 -13.77 -5.01
N VAL A 108 -1.75 -12.76 -4.16
CA VAL A 108 -2.83 -12.34 -3.24
C VAL A 108 -3.28 -10.91 -3.60
N PRO A 109 -4.59 -10.61 -3.68
CA PRO A 109 -5.07 -9.25 -3.90
C PRO A 109 -4.53 -8.31 -2.83
N LEU A 110 -3.98 -7.14 -3.18
CA LEU A 110 -3.40 -6.21 -2.19
C LEU A 110 -4.38 -5.86 -1.07
N ALA A 111 -5.67 -5.71 -1.38
CA ALA A 111 -6.71 -5.43 -0.40
C ALA A 111 -6.89 -6.52 0.68
N GLN A 112 -6.36 -7.72 0.45
CA GLN A 112 -6.42 -8.86 1.36
C GLN A 112 -5.07 -9.14 2.05
N THR A 113 -4.04 -8.33 1.79
CA THR A 113 -2.72 -8.58 2.35
C THR A 113 -2.62 -8.07 3.80
N PRO A 114 -1.61 -8.54 4.56
CA PRO A 114 -1.35 -8.10 5.93
C PRO A 114 -1.23 -6.58 6.08
N PHE A 115 -0.52 -5.91 5.17
CA PHE A 115 -0.33 -4.45 5.25
C PHE A 115 -1.65 -3.68 5.13
N ALA A 116 -2.53 -4.05 4.19
CA ALA A 116 -3.81 -3.38 4.03
C ALA A 116 -4.70 -3.53 5.28
N SER A 117 -4.65 -4.72 5.90
CA SER A 117 -5.38 -5.01 7.13
C SER A 117 -4.82 -4.25 8.34
N LEU A 118 -3.49 -4.21 8.48
CA LEU A 118 -2.80 -3.43 9.51
C LEU A 118 -3.08 -1.93 9.35
N ALA A 119 -3.00 -1.40 8.12
CA ALA A 119 -3.28 0.00 7.84
C ALA A 119 -4.72 0.36 8.24
N ALA A 120 -5.69 -0.49 7.89
CA ALA A 120 -7.08 -0.29 8.29
C ALA A 120 -7.26 -0.33 9.82
N ALA A 121 -6.60 -1.26 10.52
CA ALA A 121 -6.70 -1.36 11.97
C ALA A 121 -6.12 -0.14 12.70
N GLN A 122 -4.93 0.31 12.28
CA GLN A 122 -4.21 1.42 12.91
C GLN A 122 -4.91 2.77 12.73
N THR A 123 -5.64 2.97 11.63
CA THR A 123 -6.33 4.25 11.36
C THR A 123 -7.79 4.27 11.81
N GLN A 124 -8.36 3.14 12.22
CA GLN A 124 -9.78 3.01 12.49
C GLN A 124 -10.27 3.86 13.66
N GLU A 125 -9.55 3.88 14.78
CA GLU A 125 -9.99 4.59 15.97
C GLU A 125 -10.03 6.11 15.73
N GLU A 126 -8.94 6.65 15.18
CA GLU A 126 -8.83 8.05 14.81
C GLU A 126 -9.93 8.46 13.81
N VAL A 127 -10.15 7.64 12.78
CA VAL A 127 -11.17 7.94 11.76
C VAL A 127 -12.58 7.81 12.33
N ARG A 128 -12.88 6.79 13.14
CA ARG A 128 -14.21 6.64 13.75
C ARG A 128 -14.53 7.80 14.70
N LYS A 129 -13.56 8.28 15.46
CA LYS A 129 -13.70 9.46 16.30
C LYS A 129 -14.00 10.70 15.46
N THR A 130 -13.18 10.94 14.42
CA THR A 130 -13.36 12.07 13.50
C THR A 130 -14.72 12.02 12.81
N LEU A 131 -15.16 10.86 12.30
CA LEU A 131 -16.47 10.69 11.65
C LEU A 131 -17.62 10.93 12.63
N SER A 132 -17.47 10.56 13.90
CA SER A 132 -18.46 10.86 14.94
C SER A 132 -18.57 12.36 15.20
N GLU A 133 -17.44 13.08 15.27
CA GLU A 133 -17.41 14.53 15.43
C GLU A 133 -18.07 15.23 14.23
N VAL A 134 -17.71 14.82 13.01
CA VAL A 134 -18.31 15.34 11.76
C VAL A 134 -19.82 15.07 11.69
N SER A 135 -20.28 13.90 12.14
CA SER A 135 -21.72 13.57 12.16
C SER A 135 -22.50 14.48 13.11
N VAL A 136 -21.94 14.78 14.29
CA VAL A 136 -22.53 15.74 15.24
C VAL A 136 -22.56 17.15 14.66
N ASP A 137 -21.47 17.57 14.02
CA ASP A 137 -21.36 18.86 13.37
C ASP A 137 -22.33 19.02 12.20
N LEU A 138 -22.53 17.97 11.39
CA LEU A 138 -23.53 17.93 10.33
C LEU A 138 -24.95 18.10 10.89
N GLU A 139 -25.29 17.39 11.95
CA GLU A 139 -26.63 17.50 12.57
C GLU A 139 -26.88 18.89 13.17
N ARG A 140 -25.87 19.48 13.83
CA ARG A 140 -25.95 20.85 14.32
C ARG A 140 -26.09 21.85 13.17
N SER A 141 -25.28 21.71 12.12
CA SER A 141 -25.28 22.57 10.95
C SER A 141 -26.60 22.51 10.19
N ARG A 142 -27.21 21.31 10.10
CA ARG A 142 -28.53 21.08 9.53
C ARG A 142 -29.61 21.93 10.19
N LEU A 143 -29.64 21.99 11.53
CA LEU A 143 -30.58 22.82 12.28
C LEU A 143 -30.33 24.33 12.07
N ILE A 144 -29.06 24.75 12.05
CA ILE A 144 -28.66 26.15 11.84
C ILE A 144 -29.04 26.61 10.42
N LEU A 145 -28.71 25.82 9.39
CA LEU A 145 -29.08 26.09 7.99
C LEU A 145 -30.59 26.18 7.83
N SER A 146 -31.33 25.21 8.36
CA SER A 146 -32.79 25.18 8.26
C SER A 146 -33.42 26.42 8.92
N GLY A 147 -32.95 26.77 10.12
CA GLY A 147 -33.38 27.98 10.82
C GLY A 147 -33.07 29.26 10.03
N ASN A 148 -31.87 29.36 9.48
CA ASN A 148 -31.43 30.51 8.69
C ASN A 148 -32.22 30.65 7.37
N ILE A 149 -32.44 29.57 6.62
CA ILE A 149 -33.21 29.60 5.37
C ILE A 149 -34.64 30.08 5.64
N LEU A 150 -35.30 29.56 6.67
CA LEU A 150 -36.65 29.97 7.04
C LEU A 150 -36.71 31.43 7.51
N GLN A 151 -35.72 31.86 8.31
CA GLN A 151 -35.64 33.25 8.77
C GLN A 151 -35.38 34.21 7.61
N LEU A 152 -34.42 33.89 6.73
CA LEU A 152 -34.13 34.64 5.52
C LEU A 152 -35.38 34.72 4.66
N GLY A 153 -36.06 33.60 4.43
CA GLY A 153 -37.31 33.52 3.68
C GLY A 153 -38.44 34.38 4.24
N ARG A 154 -38.58 34.48 5.57
CA ARG A 154 -39.57 35.37 6.23
C ARG A 154 -39.23 36.85 6.09
N SER A 155 -37.94 37.18 6.11
CA SER A 155 -37.44 38.57 6.00
C SER A 155 -37.25 39.04 4.56
N TYR A 156 -37.20 38.11 3.59
CA TYR A 156 -36.98 38.40 2.19
C TYR A 156 -38.20 39.14 1.60
N PRO A 157 -37.99 40.22 0.82
CA PRO A 157 -39.07 41.03 0.28
C PRO A 157 -39.74 40.34 -0.92
N TRP A 158 -40.50 39.28 -0.66
CA TRP A 158 -41.29 38.61 -1.69
C TRP A 158 -42.34 39.57 -2.28
N PRO A 159 -42.57 39.53 -3.60
CA PRO A 159 -43.53 40.40 -4.25
C PRO A 159 -44.94 40.22 -3.66
N GLN A 160 -45.58 41.35 -3.34
CA GLN A 160 -46.93 41.39 -2.77
C GLN A 160 -48.00 41.61 -3.82
N GLN A 161 -47.62 42.16 -4.98
CA GLN A 161 -48.49 42.32 -6.14
C GLN A 161 -48.18 41.26 -7.19
N PRO A 162 -49.14 40.91 -8.06
CA PRO A 162 -48.90 39.98 -9.17
C PRO A 162 -47.80 40.52 -10.09
N GLU A 163 -46.76 39.70 -10.30
CA GLU A 163 -45.67 40.00 -11.22
C GLU A 163 -45.56 38.97 -12.34
N THR A 164 -44.80 39.30 -13.39
CA THR A 164 -44.55 38.38 -14.49
C THR A 164 -43.63 37.25 -14.06
N LEU A 165 -43.69 36.11 -14.76
CA LEU A 165 -42.79 34.97 -14.50
C LEU A 165 -41.31 35.37 -14.51
N SER A 166 -40.89 36.29 -15.39
CA SER A 166 -39.50 36.78 -15.47
C SER A 166 -39.07 37.55 -14.23
N SER A 167 -39.97 38.36 -13.68
CA SER A 167 -39.70 39.08 -12.43
C SER A 167 -39.65 38.11 -11.24
N LEU A 168 -40.58 37.16 -11.19
CA LEU A 168 -40.60 36.12 -10.15
C LEU A 168 -39.33 35.26 -10.16
N LEU A 169 -38.85 34.83 -11.33
CA LEU A 169 -37.60 34.09 -11.45
C LEU A 169 -36.40 34.88 -10.90
N LEU A 170 -36.33 36.18 -11.21
CA LEU A 170 -35.28 37.06 -10.69
C LEU A 170 -35.32 37.16 -9.15
N HIS A 171 -36.52 37.15 -8.55
CA HIS A 171 -36.65 37.07 -7.10
C HIS A 171 -36.10 35.75 -6.54
N VAL A 172 -36.35 34.62 -7.22
CA VAL A 172 -35.80 33.31 -6.80
C VAL A 172 -34.27 33.26 -6.91
N GLU A 173 -33.72 33.76 -8.02
CA GLU A 173 -32.27 33.86 -8.23
C GLU A 173 -31.63 34.71 -7.12
N ARG A 174 -32.16 35.91 -6.87
CA ARG A 174 -31.67 36.80 -5.80
C ARG A 174 -31.84 36.22 -4.40
N PHE A 175 -32.90 35.47 -4.13
CA PHE A 175 -33.05 34.75 -2.87
C PHE A 175 -31.97 33.69 -2.71
N THR A 176 -31.65 32.95 -3.78
CA THR A 176 -30.60 31.93 -3.80
C THR A 176 -29.22 32.55 -3.59
N GLU A 177 -28.94 33.70 -4.21
CA GLU A 177 -27.71 34.48 -3.98
C GLU A 177 -27.61 34.98 -2.53
N ALA A 178 -28.72 35.50 -1.97
CA ALA A 178 -28.76 35.93 -0.57
C ALA A 178 -28.54 34.75 0.39
N LEU A 179 -29.11 33.58 0.09
CA LEU A 179 -28.88 32.36 0.84
C LEU A 179 -27.40 31.98 0.79
N LEU A 180 -26.80 31.90 -0.40
CA LEU A 180 -25.38 31.59 -0.58
C LEU A 180 -24.48 32.55 0.22
N GLY A 181 -24.77 33.86 0.17
CA GLY A 181 -24.02 34.87 0.93
C GLY A 181 -24.24 34.80 2.44
N SER A 182 -25.40 34.30 2.89
CA SER A 182 -25.67 34.15 4.34
C SER A 182 -24.89 33.00 4.97
N ILE A 183 -24.54 31.96 4.20
CA ILE A 183 -23.88 30.73 4.72
C ILE A 183 -22.54 31.06 5.39
N ASP A 184 -21.78 32.02 4.86
CA ASP A 184 -20.47 32.41 5.40
C ASP A 184 -20.57 32.93 6.84
N THR A 185 -21.70 33.55 7.19
CA THR A 185 -21.94 34.16 8.50
C THR A 185 -22.47 33.18 9.56
N LEU A 186 -22.79 31.94 9.17
CA LEU A 186 -23.33 30.94 10.09
C LEU A 186 -22.25 30.32 10.98
N ASP A 187 -22.61 29.98 12.22
CA ASP A 187 -21.75 29.26 13.15
C ASP A 187 -21.70 27.76 12.79
N MET A 188 -21.00 27.44 11.72
CA MET A 188 -20.83 26.08 11.19
C MET A 188 -19.37 25.83 10.80
N PRO A 189 -18.90 24.58 10.84
CA PRO A 189 -17.59 24.23 10.32
C PRO A 189 -17.41 24.64 8.86
N GLU A 190 -16.22 25.15 8.53
CA GLU A 190 -15.93 25.71 7.19
C GLU A 190 -16.10 24.67 6.07
N MET A 191 -15.72 23.42 6.34
CA MET A 191 -15.90 22.30 5.40
C MET A 191 -17.38 22.09 5.01
N ILE A 192 -18.31 22.24 5.96
CA ILE A 192 -19.75 22.09 5.71
C ILE A 192 -20.27 23.30 4.94
N LYS A 193 -19.83 24.52 5.30
CA LYS A 193 -20.19 25.74 4.57
C LYS A 193 -19.82 25.65 3.09
N GLU A 194 -18.56 25.32 2.80
CA GLU A 194 -18.07 25.19 1.42
C GLU A 194 -18.77 24.06 0.66
N GLY A 195 -18.98 22.91 1.30
CA GLY A 195 -19.72 21.79 0.71
C GLY A 195 -21.14 22.17 0.32
N VAL A 196 -21.90 22.81 1.22
CA VAL A 196 -23.27 23.24 0.96
C VAL A 196 -23.33 24.32 -0.12
N LYS A 197 -22.43 25.31 -0.08
CA LYS A 197 -22.34 26.35 -1.14
C LYS A 197 -22.07 25.73 -2.50
N THR A 198 -21.10 24.81 -2.57
CA THR A 198 -20.70 24.15 -3.82
C THR A 198 -21.85 23.35 -4.41
N GLU A 199 -22.49 22.51 -3.60
CA GLU A 199 -23.62 21.69 -4.04
C GLU A 199 -24.82 22.54 -4.45
N LEU A 200 -25.16 23.58 -3.67
CA LEU A 200 -26.24 24.51 -4.02
C LEU A 200 -25.98 25.19 -5.36
N GLN A 201 -24.76 25.66 -5.61
CA GLN A 201 -24.41 26.27 -6.89
C GLN A 201 -24.46 25.28 -8.05
N LEU A 202 -24.00 24.05 -7.83
CA LEU A 202 -23.97 22.98 -8.83
C LEU A 202 -25.40 22.57 -9.24
N GLN A 203 -26.33 22.53 -8.29
CA GLN A 203 -27.73 22.19 -8.52
C GLN A 203 -28.55 23.36 -9.10
N THR A 204 -28.33 24.59 -8.62
CA THR A 204 -29.21 25.74 -8.97
C THR A 204 -28.81 26.44 -10.26
N LYS A 205 -27.52 26.57 -10.59
CA LYS A 205 -27.08 27.31 -11.80
C LYS A 205 -27.62 26.70 -13.10
N PRO A 206 -27.52 25.37 -13.35
CA PRO A 206 -28.08 24.77 -14.55
C PRO A 206 -29.60 24.90 -14.57
N LEU A 207 -30.24 24.73 -13.42
CA LEU A 207 -31.69 24.83 -13.25
C LEU A 207 -32.22 26.21 -13.70
N PHE A 208 -31.58 27.29 -13.27
CA PHE A 208 -31.97 28.65 -13.68
C PHE A 208 -31.80 28.87 -15.18
N ALA A 209 -30.71 28.38 -15.78
CA ALA A 209 -30.51 28.48 -17.23
C ALA A 209 -31.61 27.72 -18.01
N ASP A 210 -32.00 26.53 -17.55
CA ASP A 210 -33.06 25.74 -18.17
C ASP A 210 -34.44 26.42 -18.04
N ILE A 211 -34.75 26.97 -16.85
CA ILE A 211 -36.01 27.70 -16.63
C ILE A 211 -36.06 28.97 -17.50
N GLN A 212 -34.97 29.73 -17.59
CA GLN A 212 -34.90 30.92 -18.46
C GLN A 212 -35.17 30.56 -19.93
N ARG A 213 -34.58 29.46 -20.42
CA ARG A 213 -34.82 28.97 -21.79
C ARG A 213 -36.28 28.56 -21.99
N LEU A 214 -36.85 27.81 -21.05
CA LEU A 214 -38.25 27.38 -21.10
C LEU A 214 -39.21 28.56 -21.08
N MET A 215 -38.90 29.63 -20.34
CA MET A 215 -39.69 30.85 -20.34
C MET A 215 -39.62 31.59 -21.68
N GLN A 216 -38.44 31.61 -22.31
CA GLN A 216 -38.31 32.17 -23.65
C GLN A 216 -39.09 31.34 -24.69
N ASP A 217 -39.05 30.01 -24.59
CA ASP A 217 -39.85 29.11 -25.42
C ASP A 217 -41.36 29.35 -25.22
N LEU A 218 -41.79 29.54 -23.96
CA LEU A 218 -43.17 29.85 -23.60
C LEU A 218 -43.60 31.18 -24.23
N GLN A 219 -42.78 32.23 -24.13
CA GLN A 219 -43.08 33.56 -24.69
C GLN A 219 -43.24 33.49 -26.22
N ASN A 220 -42.39 32.70 -26.87
CA ASN A 220 -42.39 32.49 -28.32
C ASN A 220 -43.50 31.55 -28.83
N ALA A 221 -44.23 30.86 -27.94
CA ALA A 221 -45.33 29.99 -28.33
C ALA A 221 -46.46 30.78 -29.01
N LYS A 222 -46.84 30.35 -30.22
CA LYS A 222 -47.83 31.03 -31.09
C LYS A 222 -49.25 30.53 -30.89
N THR A 223 -49.43 29.34 -30.31
CA THR A 223 -50.73 28.70 -30.12
C THR A 223 -50.93 28.29 -28.67
N LEU A 224 -52.18 28.16 -28.26
CA LEU A 224 -52.54 27.61 -26.94
C LEU A 224 -52.01 26.18 -26.78
N THR A 225 -52.09 25.35 -27.83
CA THR A 225 -51.56 23.98 -27.83
C THR A 225 -50.06 23.93 -27.56
N GLN A 226 -49.26 24.78 -28.21
CA GLN A 226 -47.82 24.89 -27.94
C GLN A 226 -47.54 25.35 -26.51
N THR A 227 -48.29 26.34 -26.01
CA THR A 227 -48.16 26.87 -24.65
C THR A 227 -48.43 25.77 -23.62
N LEU A 228 -49.55 25.04 -23.75
CA LEU A 228 -49.92 23.95 -22.84
C LEU A 228 -48.92 22.78 -22.87
N ASN A 229 -48.39 22.43 -24.06
CA ASN A 229 -47.35 21.40 -24.16
C ASN A 229 -46.07 21.79 -23.41
N LEU A 230 -45.66 23.07 -23.49
CA LEU A 230 -44.48 23.57 -22.76
C LEU A 230 -44.73 23.58 -21.24
N VAL A 231 -45.93 23.97 -20.80
CA VAL A 231 -46.31 23.98 -19.38
C VAL A 231 -46.35 22.57 -18.80
N GLU A 232 -46.96 21.62 -19.50
CA GLU A 232 -46.96 20.20 -19.08
C GLU A 232 -45.55 19.61 -19.07
N LYS A 233 -44.71 19.99 -20.03
CA LYS A 233 -43.30 19.61 -20.03
C LYS A 233 -42.59 20.13 -18.78
N VAL A 234 -42.80 21.39 -18.40
CA VAL A 234 -42.23 21.97 -17.17
C VAL A 234 -42.75 21.25 -15.93
N ILE A 235 -44.06 21.02 -15.83
CA ILE A 235 -44.64 20.29 -14.69
C ILE A 235 -44.00 18.90 -14.55
N LYS A 236 -43.76 18.21 -15.67
CA LYS A 236 -43.14 16.89 -15.69
C LYS A 236 -41.64 16.94 -15.39
N ASP A 237 -40.89 17.80 -16.05
CA ASP A 237 -39.43 17.89 -15.95
C ASP A 237 -38.98 18.34 -14.55
N PHE A 238 -39.82 19.13 -13.85
CA PHE A 238 -39.54 19.65 -12.51
C PHE A 238 -40.40 19.02 -11.40
N GLU A 239 -41.15 17.95 -11.71
CA GLU A 239 -41.99 17.20 -10.77
C GLU A 239 -42.92 18.09 -9.90
N VAL A 240 -43.47 19.15 -10.49
CA VAL A 240 -44.27 20.13 -9.76
C VAL A 240 -45.63 19.53 -9.39
N THR A 241 -45.99 19.58 -8.10
CA THR A 241 -47.34 19.21 -7.67
C THR A 241 -48.32 20.31 -8.07
N VAL A 242 -49.19 20.02 -9.04
CA VAL A 242 -50.15 20.98 -9.57
C VAL A 242 -51.41 21.00 -8.71
N PRO A 243 -51.83 22.15 -8.16
CA PRO A 243 -53.10 22.26 -7.44
C PRO A 243 -54.29 21.89 -8.34
N SER A 244 -55.36 21.34 -7.74
CA SER A 244 -56.55 20.91 -8.48
C SER A 244 -57.19 22.01 -9.33
N GLU A 245 -57.09 23.27 -8.89
CA GLU A 245 -57.58 24.44 -9.63
C GLU A 245 -56.79 24.69 -10.90
N LEU A 246 -55.45 24.71 -10.82
CA LEU A 246 -54.59 24.86 -11.99
C LEU A 246 -54.71 23.65 -12.93
N GLN A 247 -54.83 22.43 -12.39
CA GLN A 247 -55.06 21.22 -13.18
C GLN A 247 -56.37 21.29 -13.97
N LYS A 248 -57.44 21.80 -13.34
CA LYS A 248 -58.73 22.05 -14.00
C LYS A 248 -58.60 23.11 -15.09
N SER A 249 -57.89 24.21 -14.84
CA SER A 249 -57.61 25.25 -15.83
C SER A 249 -56.80 24.75 -17.02
N LEU A 250 -55.79 23.88 -16.81
CA LEU A 250 -55.01 23.24 -17.88
C LEU A 250 -55.86 22.28 -18.71
N GLN A 251 -56.72 21.46 -18.07
CA GLN A 251 -57.66 20.57 -18.76
C GLN A 251 -58.69 21.35 -19.59
N GLN A 252 -59.21 22.44 -19.04
CA GLN A 252 -60.11 23.34 -19.78
C GLN A 252 -59.39 24.01 -20.95
N GLY A 253 -58.15 24.44 -20.75
CA GLY A 253 -57.28 24.94 -21.82
C GLY A 253 -57.09 23.93 -22.95
N ARG A 254 -56.91 22.64 -22.64
CA ARG A 254 -56.79 21.56 -23.63
C ARG A 254 -58.06 21.36 -24.47
N LEU A 255 -59.23 21.43 -23.82
CA LEU A 255 -60.51 21.34 -24.53
C LEU A 255 -60.68 22.52 -25.51
N ILE A 256 -60.34 23.73 -25.06
CA ILE A 256 -60.36 24.92 -25.90
C ILE A 256 -59.32 24.83 -27.03
N SER A 257 -58.10 24.38 -26.76
CA SER A 257 -57.02 24.32 -27.75
C SER A 257 -57.36 23.35 -28.89
N THR A 258 -57.96 22.21 -28.56
CA THR A 258 -58.45 21.23 -29.53
C THR A 258 -59.52 21.83 -30.44
N GLY A 259 -60.46 22.60 -29.87
CA GLY A 259 -61.46 23.32 -30.64
C GLY A 259 -60.87 24.43 -31.51
N LEU A 260 -59.91 25.20 -30.99
CA LEU A 260 -59.22 26.28 -31.72
C LEU A 260 -58.42 25.76 -32.92
N ASP A 261 -57.78 24.60 -32.79
CA ASP A 261 -57.05 23.97 -33.89
C ASP A 261 -57.97 23.39 -34.96
N ALA A 262 -59.24 23.09 -34.60
CA ALA A 262 -60.29 22.67 -35.53
C ALA A 262 -60.97 23.85 -36.27
N ILE A 263 -60.72 25.11 -35.89
CA ILE A 263 -61.19 26.29 -36.64
C ILE A 263 -60.35 26.42 -37.93
N GLN A 264 -60.79 25.76 -38.99
CA GLN A 264 -60.30 25.95 -40.36
C GLN A 264 -61.21 26.95 -41.10
N ASP A 265 -62.17 26.44 -41.89
CA ASP A 265 -63.08 27.23 -42.73
C ASP A 265 -64.56 27.10 -42.33
N GLU A 266 -64.85 26.40 -41.23
CA GLU A 266 -66.21 26.08 -40.79
C GLU A 266 -66.70 27.00 -39.65
N PRO A 267 -67.75 27.83 -39.88
CA PRO A 267 -68.30 28.70 -38.83
C PRO A 267 -68.86 27.96 -37.61
N GLN A 268 -69.25 26.68 -37.76
CA GLN A 268 -69.71 25.85 -36.64
C GLN A 268 -68.60 25.52 -35.66
N ALA A 269 -67.37 25.28 -36.13
CA ALA A 269 -66.22 25.05 -35.28
C ALA A 269 -65.92 26.30 -34.42
N GLY A 270 -66.00 27.49 -35.03
CA GLY A 270 -65.89 28.77 -34.33
C GLY A 270 -66.96 28.96 -33.25
N LEU A 271 -68.23 28.63 -33.55
CA LEU A 271 -69.31 28.70 -32.57
C LEU A 271 -69.11 27.70 -31.42
N THR A 272 -68.61 26.50 -31.70
CA THR A 272 -68.35 25.47 -30.70
C THR A 272 -67.32 25.94 -29.68
N VAL A 273 -66.22 26.55 -30.15
CA VAL A 273 -65.19 27.14 -29.28
C VAL A 273 -65.72 28.32 -28.48
N LEU A 274 -66.53 29.19 -29.09
CA LEU A 274 -67.16 30.31 -28.39
C LEU A 274 -68.11 29.84 -27.28
N VAL A 275 -68.86 28.76 -27.51
CA VAL A 275 -69.72 28.14 -26.49
C VAL A 275 -68.89 27.48 -25.39
N ASP A 276 -67.81 26.77 -25.74
CA ASP A 276 -66.94 26.13 -24.75
C ASP A 276 -66.28 27.18 -23.83
N ILE A 277 -65.83 28.31 -24.39
CA ILE A 277 -65.33 29.46 -23.61
C ILE A 277 -66.45 30.13 -22.81
N TRP A 278 -67.62 30.32 -23.40
CA TRP A 278 -68.78 30.87 -22.70
C TRP A 278 -69.10 30.11 -21.42
N ARG A 279 -69.00 28.77 -21.43
CA ARG A 279 -69.29 27.95 -20.24
C ARG A 279 -68.23 28.08 -19.15
N ILE A 280 -67.01 28.49 -19.50
CA ILE A 280 -65.89 28.62 -18.56
C ILE A 280 -65.90 29.98 -17.86
N LEU A 281 -66.33 31.02 -18.56
CA LEU A 281 -66.33 32.39 -18.04
C LEU A 281 -67.42 32.63 -16.98
N THR A 282 -67.08 33.45 -15.98
CA THR A 282 -68.04 34.00 -15.01
C THR A 282 -69.04 34.96 -15.66
N PRO A 283 -70.18 35.28 -15.02
CA PRO A 283 -71.15 36.25 -15.55
C PRO A 283 -70.54 37.62 -15.87
N GLU A 284 -69.60 38.08 -15.05
CA GLU A 284 -68.89 39.36 -15.22
C GLU A 284 -67.93 39.31 -16.42
N GLU A 285 -67.16 38.22 -16.55
CA GLU A 285 -66.26 38.02 -17.69
C GLU A 285 -67.02 37.84 -19.01
N LYS A 286 -68.16 37.12 -19.01
CA LYS A 286 -69.05 37.01 -20.17
C LYS A 286 -69.46 38.39 -20.68
N ALA A 287 -69.91 39.25 -19.77
CA ALA A 287 -70.32 40.61 -20.10
C ALA A 287 -69.14 41.47 -20.57
N SER A 288 -67.95 41.29 -20.00
CA SER A 288 -66.76 42.05 -20.38
C SER A 288 -66.16 41.62 -21.73
N TYR A 289 -66.15 40.32 -22.04
CA TYR A 289 -65.46 39.79 -23.22
C TYR A 289 -66.35 39.67 -24.45
N PHE A 290 -67.62 39.28 -24.31
CA PHE A 290 -68.50 39.03 -25.46
C PHE A 290 -69.33 40.24 -25.83
N LYS A 291 -69.84 41.00 -24.85
CA LYS A 291 -70.76 42.12 -25.10
C LYS A 291 -70.13 43.26 -25.94
N PRO A 292 -68.87 43.70 -25.70
CA PRO A 292 -68.25 44.77 -26.49
C PRO A 292 -67.89 44.34 -27.93
N VAL A 293 -67.65 43.04 -28.14
CA VAL A 293 -67.28 42.50 -29.45
C VAL A 293 -68.52 42.22 -30.29
N ASN A 294 -69.58 41.69 -29.67
CA ASN A 294 -70.84 41.40 -30.34
C ASN A 294 -72.00 41.23 -29.33
N GLU A 295 -72.74 42.32 -29.09
CA GLU A 295 -73.87 42.34 -28.16
C GLU A 295 -74.95 41.28 -28.50
N ASP A 296 -75.24 41.09 -29.79
CA ASP A 296 -76.21 40.07 -30.23
C ASP A 296 -75.74 38.63 -29.93
N LEU A 297 -74.44 38.34 -30.01
CA LEU A 297 -73.89 37.03 -29.63
C LEU A 297 -73.95 36.84 -28.11
N TYR A 298 -73.64 37.89 -27.34
CA TYR A 298 -73.73 37.89 -25.89
C TYR A 298 -75.17 37.64 -25.42
N ASP A 299 -76.14 38.38 -25.95
CA ASP A 299 -77.56 38.20 -25.62
C ASP A 299 -78.08 36.85 -26.10
N PHE A 300 -77.61 36.38 -27.26
CA PHE A 300 -77.96 35.05 -27.76
C PHE A 300 -77.49 33.94 -26.81
N LEU A 301 -76.23 33.96 -26.36
CA LEU A 301 -75.66 32.95 -25.46
C LEU A 301 -76.17 33.07 -24.01
N THR A 302 -76.50 34.28 -23.55
CA THR A 302 -77.06 34.53 -22.20
C THR A 302 -78.47 33.95 -22.06
N ASN A 303 -79.25 33.92 -23.15
CA ASN A 303 -80.62 33.40 -23.17
C ASN A 303 -80.72 31.89 -23.42
N GLN A 304 -79.60 31.16 -23.32
CA GLN A 304 -79.57 29.68 -23.45
C GLN A 304 -79.36 29.02 -22.09
N ASP A 305 -80.07 27.92 -21.86
CA ASP A 305 -79.75 27.01 -20.75
C ASP A 305 -78.57 26.08 -21.11
N ASP A 306 -78.04 25.34 -20.12
CA ASP A 306 -76.89 24.45 -20.33
C ASP A 306 -77.14 23.36 -21.39
N LYS A 307 -78.38 22.86 -21.51
CA LYS A 307 -78.74 21.84 -22.50
C LYS A 307 -78.79 22.44 -23.91
N GLU A 308 -79.28 23.67 -24.03
CA GLU A 308 -79.31 24.43 -25.26
C GLU A 308 -77.89 24.81 -25.71
N LEU A 309 -77.02 25.23 -24.79
CA LEU A 309 -75.59 25.46 -25.07
C LEU A 309 -74.90 24.18 -25.57
N ASP A 310 -75.14 23.03 -24.93
CA ASP A 310 -74.61 21.74 -25.39
C ASP A 310 -75.13 21.33 -26.78
N CYS A 311 -76.38 21.67 -27.09
CA CYS A 311 -76.94 21.49 -28.42
C CYS A 311 -76.23 22.39 -29.45
N LEU A 312 -75.98 23.66 -29.14
CA LEU A 312 -75.38 24.65 -30.07
C LEU A 312 -73.99 24.25 -30.60
N ARG A 313 -73.26 23.39 -29.87
CA ARG A 313 -71.99 22.76 -30.28
C ARG A 313 -72.11 21.84 -31.50
N LYS A 314 -73.32 21.35 -31.83
CA LYS A 314 -73.56 20.42 -32.95
C LYS A 314 -74.24 21.11 -34.14
N ASP A 315 -73.87 20.73 -35.36
CA ASP A 315 -74.47 21.24 -36.61
C ASP A 315 -75.98 20.99 -36.70
N GLY A 316 -76.45 19.85 -36.19
CA GLY A 316 -77.84 19.42 -36.25
C GLY A 316 -78.78 20.05 -35.23
N CYS A 317 -78.33 21.04 -34.45
CA CYS A 317 -79.13 21.63 -33.39
C CYS A 317 -80.23 22.57 -33.93
N SER A 318 -81.48 22.19 -33.70
CA SER A 318 -82.69 22.97 -34.01
C SER A 318 -83.37 23.47 -32.73
N GLY A 319 -82.57 24.01 -31.78
CA GLY A 319 -83.07 24.60 -30.53
C GLY A 319 -84.38 25.37 -30.74
N GLY A 320 -85.34 25.15 -29.83
CA GLY A 320 -86.79 25.31 -30.06
C GLY A 320 -87.21 26.42 -31.01
N LEU A 321 -88.23 26.13 -31.85
CA LEU A 321 -88.80 26.82 -33.05
C LEU A 321 -88.26 28.20 -33.51
N PHE A 322 -87.83 29.10 -32.62
CA PHE A 322 -87.28 30.43 -32.91
C PHE A 322 -85.74 30.54 -32.80
N LYS A 323 -85.02 29.56 -32.22
CA LYS A 323 -83.57 29.69 -31.91
C LYS A 323 -82.63 29.09 -32.98
N GLY A 324 -83.02 28.04 -33.71
CA GLY A 324 -82.23 27.47 -34.82
C GLY A 324 -82.06 28.41 -36.03
N ILE A 325 -83.04 29.30 -36.26
CA ILE A 325 -83.00 30.34 -37.30
C ILE A 325 -81.99 31.42 -36.94
N ALA A 326 -81.98 31.88 -35.68
CA ALA A 326 -81.00 32.86 -35.18
C ALA A 326 -79.55 32.34 -35.34
N LYS A 327 -79.30 31.06 -35.03
CA LYS A 327 -78.00 30.42 -35.25
C LYS A 327 -77.56 30.47 -36.73
N LYS A 328 -78.41 30.00 -37.65
CA LYS A 328 -78.07 29.88 -39.08
C LYS A 328 -78.06 31.20 -39.85
N ILE A 329 -78.95 32.14 -39.52
CA ILE A 329 -79.15 33.38 -40.28
C ILE A 329 -78.40 34.57 -39.66
N PHE A 330 -78.20 34.60 -38.34
CA PHE A 330 -77.60 35.76 -37.66
C PHE A 330 -76.24 35.46 -37.05
N ILE A 331 -76.05 34.33 -36.37
CA ILE A 331 -74.81 34.05 -35.61
C ILE A 331 -73.69 33.48 -36.50
N LEU A 332 -73.91 32.38 -37.23
CA LEU A 332 -72.88 31.79 -38.09
C LEU A 332 -72.39 32.74 -39.20
N PRO A 333 -73.25 33.55 -39.87
CA PRO A 333 -72.79 34.54 -40.84
C PRO A 333 -71.97 35.68 -40.21
N LYS A 334 -72.29 36.09 -38.97
CA LYS A 334 -71.50 37.08 -38.23
C LYS A 334 -70.13 36.55 -37.83
N ILE A 335 -70.03 35.30 -37.38
CA ILE A 335 -68.76 34.61 -37.12
C ILE A 335 -67.92 34.55 -38.41
N LYS A 336 -68.54 34.21 -39.55
CA LYS A 336 -67.87 34.21 -40.85
C LYS A 336 -67.43 35.61 -41.30
N LYS A 337 -68.23 36.65 -41.05
CA LYS A 337 -67.92 38.06 -41.35
C LYS A 337 -66.81 38.63 -40.47
N TYR A 338 -66.74 38.20 -39.21
CA TYR A 338 -65.65 38.55 -38.29
C TYR A 338 -64.30 37.99 -38.75
N GLY A 339 -64.32 36.85 -39.45
CA GLY A 339 -63.15 36.17 -39.98
C GLY A 339 -62.69 35.05 -39.05
N LEU A 340 -62.70 33.81 -39.55
CA LEU A 340 -62.34 32.63 -38.75
C LEU A 340 -60.86 32.62 -38.35
N GLN A 341 -59.97 33.11 -39.21
CA GLN A 341 -58.56 33.30 -38.88
C GLN A 341 -58.37 34.35 -37.78
N GLN A 342 -59.07 35.49 -37.89
CA GLN A 342 -59.03 36.55 -36.88
C GLN A 342 -59.56 36.04 -35.54
N LEU A 343 -60.69 35.33 -35.54
CA LEU A 343 -61.24 34.66 -34.36
C LEU A 343 -60.24 33.67 -33.75
N ARG A 344 -59.63 32.80 -34.57
CA ARG A 344 -58.63 31.83 -34.09
C ARG A 344 -57.41 32.53 -33.48
N GLN A 345 -56.92 33.60 -34.10
CA GLN A 345 -55.76 34.34 -33.63
C GLN A 345 -56.04 35.05 -32.30
N GLU A 346 -57.11 35.84 -32.24
CA GLU A 346 -57.50 36.58 -31.02
C GLU A 346 -57.82 35.61 -29.88
N MET A 347 -58.49 34.49 -30.16
CA MET A 347 -58.82 33.52 -29.13
C MET A 347 -57.59 32.77 -28.64
N ASN A 348 -56.64 32.42 -29.50
CA ASN A 348 -55.34 31.89 -29.06
C ASN A 348 -54.60 32.90 -28.18
N GLU A 349 -54.60 34.18 -28.54
CA GLU A 349 -53.94 35.24 -27.77
C GLU A 349 -54.58 35.44 -26.40
N LYS A 350 -55.92 35.55 -26.34
CA LYS A 350 -56.67 35.76 -25.08
C LYS A 350 -56.61 34.53 -24.16
N THR A 351 -56.76 33.32 -24.69
CA THR A 351 -56.70 32.09 -23.88
C THR A 351 -55.28 31.76 -23.44
N LYS A 352 -54.26 32.06 -24.27
CA LYS A 352 -52.85 32.07 -23.83
C LYS A 352 -52.67 33.04 -22.68
N GLY A 353 -53.13 34.29 -22.81
CA GLY A 353 -53.07 35.29 -21.74
C GLY A 353 -53.72 34.81 -20.43
N TYR A 354 -54.88 34.14 -20.52
CA TYR A 354 -55.54 33.54 -19.37
C TYR A 354 -54.68 32.45 -18.71
N VAL A 355 -54.18 31.47 -19.48
CA VAL A 355 -53.32 30.40 -18.97
C VAL A 355 -52.04 30.96 -18.35
N TYR A 356 -51.43 31.97 -18.97
CA TYR A 356 -50.28 32.68 -18.41
C TYR A 356 -50.61 33.33 -17.07
N SER A 357 -51.75 34.02 -16.96
CA SER A 357 -52.16 34.65 -15.71
C SER A 357 -52.39 33.64 -14.59
N GLU A 358 -52.92 32.46 -14.90
CA GLU A 358 -53.12 31.38 -13.92
C GLU A 358 -51.79 30.76 -13.47
N ILE A 359 -50.83 30.61 -14.38
CA ILE A 359 -49.47 30.16 -14.04
C ILE A 359 -48.74 31.21 -13.23
N GLU A 360 -48.86 32.50 -13.56
CA GLU A 360 -48.30 33.61 -12.79
C GLU A 360 -48.90 33.67 -11.38
N LYS A 361 -50.22 33.51 -11.23
CA LYS A 361 -50.88 33.42 -9.91
C LYS A 361 -50.37 32.24 -9.10
N PHE A 362 -50.21 31.08 -9.72
CA PHE A 362 -49.64 29.92 -9.05
C PHE A 362 -48.19 30.19 -8.62
N ALA A 363 -47.36 30.69 -9.53
CA ALA A 363 -45.96 31.03 -9.27
C ALA A 363 -45.82 32.07 -8.15
N GLN A 364 -46.67 33.09 -8.12
CA GLN A 364 -46.72 34.13 -7.08
C GLN A 364 -46.93 33.57 -5.68
N ASN A 365 -47.72 32.52 -5.55
CA ASN A 365 -47.94 31.84 -4.28
C ASN A 365 -46.81 30.85 -3.98
N PHE A 366 -46.36 30.11 -4.99
CA PHE A 366 -45.29 29.12 -4.89
C PHE A 366 -43.95 29.73 -4.45
N VAL A 367 -43.58 30.92 -4.93
CA VAL A 367 -42.31 31.57 -4.52
C VAL A 367 -42.21 31.81 -3.01
N LYS A 368 -43.35 31.92 -2.30
CA LYS A 368 -43.40 32.09 -0.84
C LYS A 368 -43.14 30.78 -0.09
N GLU A 369 -43.33 29.64 -0.75
CA GLU A 369 -43.09 28.30 -0.20
C GLU A 369 -41.65 27.82 -0.45
N LEU A 370 -40.92 28.46 -1.37
CA LEU A 370 -39.55 28.11 -1.73
C LEU A 370 -38.60 27.95 -0.53
N PRO A 371 -38.59 28.81 0.50
CA PRO A 371 -37.72 28.60 1.65
C PRO A 371 -37.92 27.23 2.31
N ALA A 372 -39.18 26.75 2.41
CA ALA A 372 -39.46 25.43 2.98
C ALA A 372 -38.97 24.30 2.08
N ILE A 373 -39.08 24.46 0.75
CA ILE A 373 -38.58 23.49 -0.24
C ILE A 373 -37.05 23.41 -0.19
N PHE A 374 -36.35 24.56 -0.11
CA PHE A 374 -34.90 24.59 0.06
C PHE A 374 -34.46 23.87 1.33
N VAL A 375 -35.17 24.09 2.45
CA VAL A 375 -34.91 23.34 3.69
C VAL A 375 -35.07 21.85 3.45
N GLU A 376 -36.21 21.40 2.93
CA GLU A 376 -36.47 19.97 2.70
C GLU A 376 -35.38 19.30 1.83
N LYS A 377 -34.98 19.95 0.74
CA LYS A 377 -33.98 19.39 -0.20
C LYS A 377 -32.57 19.39 0.39
N ILE A 378 -32.15 20.46 1.04
CA ILE A 378 -30.84 20.52 1.71
C ILE A 378 -30.80 19.52 2.87
N ASP A 379 -31.87 19.45 3.66
CA ASP A 379 -32.01 18.50 4.78
C ASP A 379 -31.89 17.06 4.29
N ALA A 380 -32.61 16.69 3.23
CA ALA A 380 -32.53 15.37 2.63
C ALA A 380 -31.11 15.03 2.15
N GLY A 381 -30.43 15.97 1.48
CA GLY A 381 -29.04 15.78 1.04
C GLY A 381 -28.05 15.63 2.19
N LEU A 382 -28.19 16.43 3.26
CA LEU A 382 -27.36 16.31 4.46
C LEU A 382 -27.62 14.99 5.21
N VAL A 383 -28.87 14.55 5.29
CA VAL A 383 -29.25 13.26 5.89
C VAL A 383 -28.66 12.09 5.08
N GLU A 384 -28.71 12.15 3.75
CA GLU A 384 -28.08 11.17 2.87
C GLU A 384 -26.56 11.10 3.10
N LYS A 385 -25.88 12.25 3.19
CA LYS A 385 -24.45 12.30 3.49
C LYS A 385 -24.11 11.81 4.89
N SER A 386 -24.93 12.12 5.89
CA SER A 386 -24.78 11.57 7.25
C SER A 386 -24.89 10.03 7.24
N LYS A 387 -25.80 9.48 6.44
CA LYS A 387 -25.94 8.02 6.26
C LYS A 387 -24.72 7.41 5.58
N GLU A 388 -24.15 8.06 4.56
CA GLU A 388 -22.89 7.63 3.94
C GLU A 388 -21.74 7.57 4.95
N LEU A 389 -21.58 8.62 5.77
CA LEU A 389 -20.54 8.66 6.81
C LEU A 389 -20.73 7.55 7.86
N THR A 390 -21.98 7.31 8.27
CA THR A 390 -22.32 6.23 9.20
C THR A 390 -21.99 4.85 8.63
N ASN A 391 -22.21 4.65 7.32
CA ASN A 391 -21.83 3.41 6.64
C ASN A 391 -20.30 3.22 6.61
N VAL A 392 -19.53 4.28 6.34
CA VAL A 392 -18.05 4.22 6.40
C VAL A 392 -17.59 3.94 7.83
N GLN A 393 -18.19 4.58 8.84
CA GLN A 393 -17.82 4.39 10.24
C GLN A 393 -18.07 2.95 10.71
N SER A 394 -19.24 2.39 10.36
CA SER A 394 -19.64 1.04 10.74
C SER A 394 -18.88 -0.05 9.97
N ASN A 395 -18.54 0.20 8.70
CA ASN A 395 -17.83 -0.75 7.84
C ASN A 395 -16.49 -0.23 7.31
N TYR A 396 -15.69 0.35 8.22
CA TYR A 396 -14.43 1.01 7.87
C TYR A 396 -13.41 0.06 7.21
N GLY A 397 -13.33 -1.18 7.68
CA GLY A 397 -12.43 -2.18 7.11
C GLY A 397 -12.71 -2.43 5.63
N ASP A 398 -13.97 -2.66 5.25
CA ASP A 398 -14.32 -2.88 3.84
C ASP A 398 -14.14 -1.61 2.99
N TYR A 399 -14.39 -0.43 3.56
CA TYR A 399 -14.11 0.84 2.89
C TYR A 399 -12.61 0.95 2.51
N ILE A 400 -11.71 0.71 3.46
CA ILE A 400 -10.26 0.75 3.20
C ILE A 400 -9.83 -0.34 2.22
N LYS A 401 -10.36 -1.57 2.35
CA LYS A 401 -10.10 -2.66 1.38
C LYS A 401 -10.51 -2.27 -0.04
N ASN A 402 -11.65 -1.61 -0.20
CA ASN A 402 -12.11 -1.12 -1.51
C ASN A 402 -11.19 -0.04 -2.09
N LEU A 403 -10.66 0.87 -1.26
CA LEU A 403 -9.68 1.85 -1.70
C LEU A 403 -8.38 1.17 -2.17
N PHE A 404 -7.84 0.23 -1.38
CA PHE A 404 -6.67 -0.54 -1.78
C PHE A 404 -6.91 -1.37 -3.04
N ALA A 405 -8.08 -1.99 -3.20
CA ALA A 405 -8.42 -2.76 -4.39
C ALA A 405 -8.35 -1.88 -5.65
N LYS A 406 -9.08 -0.75 -5.65
CA LYS A 406 -9.10 0.22 -6.75
C LYS A 406 -7.70 0.78 -7.04
N TRP A 407 -6.95 1.14 -6.00
CA TRP A 407 -5.59 1.66 -6.15
C TRP A 407 -4.66 0.61 -6.75
N SER A 408 -4.69 -0.62 -6.23
CA SER A 408 -3.81 -1.71 -6.65
C SER A 408 -4.00 -2.10 -8.12
N GLU A 409 -5.25 -2.14 -8.62
CA GLU A 409 -5.50 -2.42 -10.04
C GLU A 409 -4.92 -1.34 -10.96
N LYS A 410 -4.88 -0.09 -10.50
CA LYS A 410 -4.29 1.04 -11.24
C LYS A 410 -2.76 0.96 -11.26
N VAL A 411 -2.11 0.64 -10.14
CA VAL A 411 -0.64 0.66 -10.02
C VAL A 411 0.03 -0.68 -10.36
N LEU A 412 -0.72 -1.78 -10.34
CA LEU A 412 -0.26 -3.13 -10.71
C LEU A 412 -1.16 -3.75 -11.80
N PRO A 413 -1.20 -3.16 -13.02
CA PRO A 413 -2.08 -3.65 -14.08
C PRO A 413 -1.70 -5.06 -14.55
N GLU A 414 -0.41 -5.40 -14.57
CA GLU A 414 0.09 -6.70 -15.05
C GLU A 414 -0.36 -7.88 -14.17
N THR A 415 -0.47 -7.64 -12.86
CA THR A 415 -0.92 -8.65 -11.88
C THR A 415 -2.36 -8.43 -11.45
N LYS A 416 -3.09 -7.49 -12.07
CA LYS A 416 -4.47 -7.11 -11.71
C LYS A 416 -4.61 -6.81 -10.21
N GLY A 417 -3.71 -5.99 -9.66
CA GLY A 417 -3.73 -5.62 -8.24
C GLY A 417 -3.26 -6.69 -7.25
N HIS A 418 -2.67 -7.80 -7.74
CA HIS A 418 -2.16 -8.86 -6.86
C HIS A 418 -0.66 -8.68 -6.55
N VAL A 419 -0.29 -9.04 -5.33
CA VAL A 419 1.08 -9.01 -4.82
C VAL A 419 1.58 -10.44 -4.60
N ALA A 420 2.88 -10.67 -4.83
CA ALA A 420 3.51 -11.95 -4.61
C ALA A 420 3.70 -12.22 -3.10
N GLY A 421 3.19 -13.36 -2.64
CA GLY A 421 3.39 -13.92 -1.31
C GLY A 421 4.72 -14.65 -1.16
N PHE A 422 4.77 -15.60 -0.22
CA PHE A 422 5.93 -16.48 -0.04
C PHE A 422 6.10 -17.47 -1.21
N GLU A 423 7.34 -17.92 -1.39
CA GLU A 423 7.78 -18.71 -2.52
C GLU A 423 7.54 -20.21 -2.33
N ALA A 424 7.45 -20.92 -3.46
CA ALA A 424 7.60 -22.37 -3.49
C ALA A 424 8.91 -22.79 -2.79
N SER A 425 8.91 -23.93 -2.10
CA SER A 425 10.05 -24.38 -1.29
C SER A 425 11.20 -24.97 -2.10
N GLN A 426 10.95 -25.42 -3.33
CA GLN A 426 11.95 -26.05 -4.18
C GLN A 426 11.94 -25.49 -5.60
N VAL A 427 13.06 -25.63 -6.29
CA VAL A 427 13.22 -25.25 -7.69
C VAL A 427 14.02 -26.30 -8.43
N LYS A 428 13.63 -26.59 -9.66
CA LYS A 428 14.46 -27.30 -10.63
C LYS A 428 15.23 -26.26 -11.44
N ILE A 429 16.54 -26.39 -11.44
CA ILE A 429 17.44 -25.49 -12.14
C ILE A 429 18.19 -26.26 -13.22
N GLN A 430 18.41 -25.60 -14.35
CA GLN A 430 19.36 -26.02 -15.35
C GLN A 430 20.25 -24.84 -15.72
N LEU A 431 21.56 -25.04 -15.60
CA LEU A 431 22.56 -24.03 -15.87
C LEU A 431 23.66 -24.58 -16.77
N SER A 432 24.10 -23.76 -17.73
CA SER A 432 25.09 -24.15 -18.73
C SER A 432 25.81 -22.94 -19.32
N ASN A 433 27.08 -23.08 -19.72
CA ASN A 433 27.73 -22.09 -20.58
C ASN A 433 27.19 -22.10 -22.03
N LYS A 434 26.37 -23.10 -22.41
CA LYS A 434 25.89 -23.28 -23.79
C LYS A 434 24.42 -22.93 -23.98
N ALA A 435 23.61 -23.03 -22.92
CA ALA A 435 22.17 -22.80 -22.93
C ALA A 435 21.79 -21.80 -21.84
N ALA A 436 20.72 -21.03 -22.07
CA ALA A 436 20.23 -20.06 -21.10
C ALA A 436 19.83 -20.73 -19.78
N PHE A 437 20.07 -20.03 -18.68
CA PHE A 437 19.56 -20.40 -17.36
C PHE A 437 18.06 -20.70 -17.40
N SER A 438 17.67 -21.83 -16.84
CA SER A 438 16.27 -22.22 -16.68
C SER A 438 16.02 -22.54 -15.21
N VAL A 439 14.94 -21.97 -14.68
CA VAL A 439 14.44 -22.22 -13.33
C VAL A 439 12.95 -22.56 -13.43
N GLN A 440 12.53 -23.59 -12.71
CA GLN A 440 11.15 -24.06 -12.66
C GLN A 440 10.79 -24.33 -11.20
N PRO A 441 9.82 -23.61 -10.61
CA PRO A 441 9.32 -23.87 -9.26
C PRO A 441 8.81 -25.32 -9.13
N GLN A 442 9.06 -25.92 -7.97
CA GLN A 442 8.61 -27.26 -7.60
C GLN A 442 8.06 -27.27 -6.16
N GLY A 443 7.12 -28.18 -5.88
CA GLY A 443 6.52 -28.33 -4.56
C GLY A 443 5.23 -27.52 -4.36
N SER A 444 4.66 -27.62 -3.15
CA SER A 444 3.49 -26.81 -2.77
C SER A 444 3.93 -25.42 -2.35
N ILE A 445 3.20 -24.40 -2.79
CA ILE A 445 3.38 -23.00 -2.36
C ILE A 445 2.66 -22.75 -1.02
N SER A 446 1.81 -23.67 -0.58
CA SER A 446 1.16 -23.61 0.73
C SER A 446 2.03 -24.08 1.89
N GLU A 447 3.13 -24.80 1.62
CA GLU A 447 4.07 -25.27 2.65
C GLU A 447 5.40 -24.51 2.52
N ILE A 448 5.64 -23.56 3.42
CA ILE A 448 6.91 -22.83 3.51
C ILE A 448 7.89 -23.60 4.39
N GLN A 449 9.16 -23.65 3.98
CA GLN A 449 10.27 -24.02 4.85
C GLN A 449 10.87 -22.77 5.51
N ALA A 450 11.10 -22.81 6.82
CA ALA A 450 11.53 -21.63 7.59
C ALA A 450 12.89 -21.06 7.14
N ASP A 451 13.76 -21.90 6.59
CA ASP A 451 15.05 -21.53 6.02
C ASP A 451 14.93 -20.74 4.70
N ASN A 452 13.76 -20.76 4.05
CA ASN A 452 13.47 -19.99 2.83
C ASN A 452 13.04 -18.55 3.10
N ILE A 453 12.51 -18.25 4.29
CA ILE A 453 11.98 -16.90 4.63
C ILE A 453 13.11 -15.86 4.59
N GLY A 454 14.25 -16.16 5.20
CA GLY A 454 15.42 -15.29 5.19
C GLY A 454 15.94 -14.96 3.78
N PRO A 455 16.34 -15.97 2.99
CA PRO A 455 16.80 -15.79 1.61
C PRO A 455 15.75 -15.13 0.71
N SER A 456 14.46 -15.35 0.95
CA SER A 456 13.36 -14.66 0.26
C SER A 456 13.38 -13.14 0.52
N LEU A 457 13.50 -12.73 1.79
CA LEU A 457 13.65 -11.32 2.18
C LEU A 457 14.97 -10.73 1.62
N ALA A 458 16.06 -11.49 1.64
CA ALA A 458 17.33 -11.05 1.07
C ALA A 458 17.23 -10.85 -0.45
N ALA A 459 16.63 -11.79 -1.18
CA ALA A 459 16.45 -11.71 -2.63
C ALA A 459 15.62 -10.51 -3.06
N ASN A 460 14.51 -10.24 -2.36
CA ASN A 460 13.71 -9.04 -2.61
C ASN A 460 14.46 -7.75 -2.28
N SER A 461 15.25 -7.73 -1.19
CA SER A 461 16.12 -6.58 -0.87
C SER A 461 17.16 -6.33 -1.96
N LEU A 462 17.75 -7.39 -2.54
CA LEU A 462 18.69 -7.30 -3.66
C LEU A 462 18.03 -6.76 -4.93
N LEU A 463 16.78 -7.18 -5.22
CA LEU A 463 16.02 -6.60 -6.33
C LEU A 463 15.83 -5.09 -6.14
N LEU A 464 15.47 -4.65 -4.93
CA LEU A 464 15.33 -3.23 -4.62
C LEU A 464 16.66 -2.48 -4.71
N GLU A 465 17.74 -3.04 -4.17
CA GLU A 465 19.05 -2.38 -4.11
C GLU A 465 19.67 -2.19 -5.51
N TYR A 466 19.54 -3.18 -6.40
CA TYR A 466 20.28 -3.21 -7.65
C TYR A 466 19.44 -3.12 -8.93
N SER A 467 18.12 -3.33 -8.89
CA SER A 467 17.27 -3.11 -10.06
C SER A 467 16.92 -1.64 -10.23
N GLN A 468 16.49 -1.26 -11.44
CA GLN A 468 15.98 0.10 -11.67
C GLN A 468 14.74 0.33 -10.79
N PRO A 469 14.68 1.39 -9.96
CA PRO A 469 13.67 1.54 -8.90
C PRO A 469 12.22 1.61 -9.42
N GLU A 470 12.04 2.10 -10.64
CA GLU A 470 10.72 2.37 -11.25
C GLU A 470 10.21 1.20 -12.11
N THR A 471 10.86 0.04 -12.07
CA THR A 471 10.37 -1.14 -12.79
C THR A 471 9.23 -1.82 -12.02
N ALA A 472 8.29 -2.43 -12.76
CA ALA A 472 7.17 -3.18 -12.17
C ALA A 472 7.65 -4.25 -11.19
N LEU A 473 8.78 -4.91 -11.48
CA LEU A 473 9.38 -5.92 -10.62
C LEU A 473 9.93 -5.32 -9.31
N SER A 474 10.65 -4.20 -9.37
CA SER A 474 11.14 -3.51 -8.15
C SER A 474 9.96 -3.06 -7.27
N PHE A 475 8.92 -2.51 -7.89
CA PHE A 475 7.71 -2.09 -7.17
C PHE A 475 6.97 -3.28 -6.54
N GLN A 476 6.80 -4.39 -7.27
CA GLN A 476 6.20 -5.62 -6.74
C GLN A 476 7.03 -6.23 -5.61
N ALA A 477 8.36 -6.23 -5.73
CA ALA A 477 9.27 -6.69 -4.68
C ALA A 477 9.13 -5.81 -3.41
N ALA A 478 9.01 -4.48 -3.55
CA ALA A 478 8.81 -3.57 -2.43
C ALA A 478 7.51 -3.86 -1.68
N LEU A 479 6.40 -4.02 -2.40
CA LEU A 479 5.09 -4.36 -1.81
C LEU A 479 5.12 -5.76 -1.17
N SER A 480 5.75 -6.74 -1.81
CA SER A 480 5.91 -8.09 -1.26
C SER A 480 6.68 -8.06 0.06
N GLN A 481 7.79 -7.31 0.13
CA GLN A 481 8.58 -7.16 1.37
C GLN A 481 7.76 -6.61 2.53
N VAL A 482 7.03 -5.51 2.30
CA VAL A 482 6.20 -4.90 3.34
C VAL A 482 5.19 -5.90 3.90
N ASN A 483 4.56 -6.71 3.05
CA ASN A 483 3.59 -7.69 3.48
C ASN A 483 4.22 -8.91 4.18
N LYS A 484 5.36 -9.40 3.70
CA LYS A 484 6.11 -10.48 4.38
C LYS A 484 6.55 -10.06 5.78
N LEU A 485 7.03 -8.82 5.92
CA LEU A 485 7.40 -8.25 7.21
C LEU A 485 6.22 -8.27 8.20
N VAL A 486 5.08 -7.69 7.82
CA VAL A 486 3.88 -7.69 8.68
C VAL A 486 3.40 -9.11 9.01
N SER A 487 3.60 -10.08 8.11
CA SER A 487 3.27 -11.50 8.36
C SER A 487 4.15 -12.14 9.43
N ILE A 488 5.44 -11.77 9.47
CA ILE A 488 6.42 -12.38 10.38
C ILE A 488 6.11 -12.00 11.83
N GLY A 489 5.85 -10.72 12.11
CA GLY A 489 5.54 -10.21 13.45
C GLY A 489 4.10 -10.39 13.93
N GLY A 490 3.17 -10.68 13.00
CA GLY A 490 1.74 -10.70 13.28
C GLY A 490 1.16 -9.29 13.45
N TYR A 491 -0.17 -9.18 13.42
CA TYR A 491 -0.84 -7.88 13.52
C TYR A 491 -2.28 -8.03 14.03
N ARG A 492 -2.87 -6.93 14.51
CA ARG A 492 -4.30 -6.89 14.86
C ARG A 492 -5.12 -6.38 13.70
N ASP A 493 -6.23 -7.06 13.40
CA ASP A 493 -7.19 -6.63 12.39
C ASP A 493 -8.08 -5.47 12.89
N VAL A 494 -8.97 -5.02 12.01
CA VAL A 494 -9.98 -3.97 12.29
C VAL A 494 -10.94 -4.30 13.45
N ASN A 495 -11.07 -5.57 13.82
CA ASN A 495 -11.89 -6.01 14.94
C ASN A 495 -11.08 -6.17 16.23
N GLY A 496 -9.77 -5.88 16.19
CA GLY A 496 -8.84 -6.12 17.29
C GLY A 496 -8.44 -7.59 17.45
N ASN A 497 -8.83 -8.47 16.52
CA ASN A 497 -8.41 -9.86 16.53
C ASN A 497 -6.93 -9.93 16.14
N LEU A 498 -6.15 -10.68 16.90
CA LEU A 498 -4.75 -10.92 16.58
C LEU A 498 -4.68 -11.95 15.46
N ILE A 499 -4.20 -11.53 14.30
CA ILE A 499 -3.83 -12.40 13.19
C ILE A 499 -2.44 -12.96 13.50
N PRO A 500 -2.30 -14.30 13.60
CA PRO A 500 -1.07 -14.92 14.05
C PRO A 500 0.13 -14.62 13.16
N ALA A 501 1.21 -14.27 13.84
CA ALA A 501 2.55 -14.21 13.30
C ALA A 501 3.02 -15.56 12.75
N LEU A 502 3.94 -15.54 11.78
CA LEU A 502 4.73 -16.74 11.46
C LEU A 502 5.63 -17.16 12.64
N LEU A 503 6.06 -16.20 13.44
CA LEU A 503 6.76 -16.43 14.70
C LEU A 503 5.82 -17.11 15.71
N SER A 504 6.07 -18.39 15.94
CA SER A 504 5.29 -19.26 16.83
C SER A 504 6.00 -19.47 18.17
N PRO A 505 5.25 -19.66 19.27
CA PRO A 505 5.85 -19.93 20.57
C PRO A 505 6.62 -21.26 20.59
N VAL A 506 7.86 -21.23 21.08
CA VAL A 506 8.72 -22.41 21.20
C VAL A 506 8.22 -23.30 22.35
N GLU A 507 7.86 -22.69 23.48
CA GLU A 507 7.31 -23.38 24.65
C GLU A 507 5.93 -23.97 24.38
N ALA A 508 5.47 -24.94 25.18
CA ALA A 508 4.15 -25.59 25.07
C ALA A 508 2.93 -24.63 25.14
N VAL A 509 3.15 -23.36 25.47
CA VAL A 509 2.12 -22.31 25.54
C VAL A 509 1.62 -21.99 24.13
N LYS A 510 0.31 -21.73 23.99
CA LYS A 510 -0.33 -21.36 22.71
C LYS A 510 -0.53 -19.86 22.55
N ALA A 511 0.19 -19.03 23.31
CA ALA A 511 0.07 -17.59 23.20
C ALA A 511 0.67 -17.15 21.85
N PRO A 512 -0.13 -16.63 20.90
CA PRO A 512 0.41 -16.06 19.66
C PRO A 512 1.23 -14.81 19.97
N LEU A 513 2.21 -14.52 19.11
CA LEU A 513 2.99 -13.29 19.19
C LEU A 513 2.08 -12.08 18.92
N ASP A 514 2.13 -11.10 19.81
CA ASP A 514 1.59 -9.76 19.59
C ASP A 514 2.73 -8.76 19.69
N ILE A 515 3.35 -8.43 18.55
CA ILE A 515 4.53 -7.55 18.52
C ILE A 515 4.25 -6.17 19.11
N MET A 516 3.00 -5.71 19.04
CA MET A 516 2.59 -4.41 19.57
C MET A 516 2.51 -4.39 21.11
N ASN A 517 2.46 -5.56 21.75
CA ASN A 517 2.36 -5.73 23.21
C ASN A 517 3.48 -6.63 23.77
N LEU A 518 4.63 -6.70 23.08
CA LEU A 518 5.67 -7.70 23.35
C LEU A 518 6.50 -7.45 24.61
N ASN A 519 6.58 -6.20 25.09
CA ASN A 519 7.54 -5.75 26.11
C ASN A 519 7.54 -6.56 27.43
N GLU A 520 6.56 -7.43 27.67
CA GLU A 520 6.43 -8.24 28.90
C GLU A 520 6.48 -9.77 28.67
N SER A 521 6.74 -10.26 27.45
CA SER A 521 6.65 -11.70 27.17
C SER A 521 7.91 -12.48 27.57
N GLU A 522 7.77 -13.37 28.56
CA GLU A 522 8.80 -14.36 28.94
C GLU A 522 8.99 -15.49 27.91
N HIS A 523 8.08 -15.62 26.94
CA HIS A 523 8.08 -16.70 25.94
C HIS A 523 9.02 -16.43 24.77
N SER A 524 9.58 -17.52 24.23
CA SER A 524 10.47 -17.50 23.08
C SER A 524 9.66 -17.73 21.80
N TYR A 525 9.94 -16.98 20.73
CA TYR A 525 9.19 -17.07 19.47
C TYR A 525 10.09 -17.30 18.27
N ARG A 526 9.74 -18.30 17.46
CA ARG A 526 10.50 -18.73 16.28
C ARG A 526 9.57 -19.23 15.20
N ILE A 527 10.03 -19.16 13.97
CA ILE A 527 9.34 -19.76 12.83
C ILE A 527 9.63 -21.27 12.83
N PRO A 528 8.62 -22.15 12.95
CA PRO A 528 8.81 -23.60 12.85
C PRO A 528 9.36 -23.99 11.48
N ASP A 529 10.23 -25.02 11.43
CA ASP A 529 10.92 -25.45 10.19
C ASP A 529 9.96 -25.68 9.01
N LYS A 530 8.71 -26.06 9.31
CA LYS A 530 7.62 -26.18 8.33
C LYS A 530 6.40 -25.41 8.79
N ILE A 531 5.90 -24.53 7.92
CA ILE A 531 4.65 -23.80 8.14
C ILE A 531 3.71 -24.07 6.98
N GLN A 532 2.46 -24.39 7.32
CA GLN A 532 1.37 -24.41 6.36
C GLN A 532 0.67 -23.06 6.37
N LEU A 533 0.50 -22.48 5.19
CA LEU A 533 -0.21 -21.22 5.02
C LEU A 533 -1.67 -21.45 4.64
N GLN A 534 -2.53 -20.54 5.08
CA GLN A 534 -3.90 -20.42 4.60
C GLN A 534 -3.94 -19.74 3.21
N ASP A 535 -3.08 -18.74 3.00
CA ASP A 535 -2.92 -18.02 1.72
C ASP A 535 -1.46 -17.64 1.49
N GLY A 536 -1.16 -16.65 0.64
CA GLY A 536 0.23 -16.28 0.34
C GLY A 536 1.02 -15.64 1.51
N PHE A 537 0.37 -15.30 2.62
CA PHE A 537 0.97 -14.55 3.73
C PHE A 537 0.59 -15.06 5.13
N HIS A 538 -0.62 -15.61 5.31
CA HIS A 538 -1.14 -15.96 6.64
C HIS A 538 -0.86 -17.43 7.02
N ALA A 539 -0.36 -17.65 8.24
CA ALA A 539 -0.24 -18.99 8.81
C ALA A 539 -1.60 -19.65 8.98
N ASN A 540 -1.67 -20.97 8.76
CA ASN A 540 -2.88 -21.74 9.02
C ASN A 540 -2.98 -22.11 10.51
N GLU A 541 -3.84 -21.41 11.24
CA GLU A 541 -4.04 -21.58 12.70
C GLU A 541 -4.60 -22.96 13.10
N GLU A 542 -5.30 -23.63 12.19
CA GLU A 542 -5.94 -24.92 12.48
C GLU A 542 -4.93 -26.07 12.52
N ILE A 543 -3.71 -25.85 12.03
CA ILE A 543 -2.68 -26.88 11.91
C ILE A 543 -1.70 -26.77 13.08
N ALA A 544 -1.59 -27.85 13.85
CA ALA A 544 -0.53 -27.99 14.85
C ALA A 544 0.81 -28.23 14.14
N TYR A 545 1.75 -27.29 14.29
CA TYR A 545 3.10 -27.45 13.76
C TYR A 545 3.95 -28.37 14.66
N GLU A 546 4.87 -29.11 14.05
CA GLU A 546 5.93 -29.76 14.81
C GLU A 546 6.87 -28.69 15.38
N LYS A 547 7.25 -28.82 16.66
CA LYS A 547 8.15 -27.89 17.36
C LYS A 547 9.61 -28.12 16.99
N ASN A 548 9.90 -28.11 15.70
CA ASN A 548 11.22 -28.19 15.13
C ASN A 548 11.64 -26.78 14.71
N PHE A 549 12.77 -26.33 15.25
CA PHE A 549 13.35 -25.03 14.97
C PHE A 549 14.85 -25.23 14.74
N SER A 550 15.27 -25.20 13.49
CA SER A 550 16.67 -25.35 13.11
C SER A 550 17.48 -24.08 13.38
N ALA A 551 18.75 -24.27 13.73
CA ALA A 551 19.67 -23.16 13.89
C ALA A 551 19.96 -22.46 12.54
N GLU A 552 19.92 -23.20 11.43
CA GLU A 552 20.04 -22.66 10.08
C GLU A 552 18.89 -21.70 9.74
N ALA A 553 17.63 -22.11 9.91
CA ALA A 553 16.49 -21.24 9.62
C ALA A 553 16.52 -19.96 10.48
N PHE A 554 16.90 -20.09 11.75
CA PHE A 554 17.04 -18.97 12.65
C PHE A 554 18.10 -17.96 12.19
N ALA A 555 19.28 -18.43 11.77
CA ALA A 555 20.32 -17.59 11.20
C ALA A 555 19.85 -16.91 9.89
N SER A 556 19.22 -17.68 9.01
CA SER A 556 18.68 -17.19 7.74
C SER A 556 17.65 -16.06 7.94
N GLN A 557 16.74 -16.19 8.91
CA GLN A 557 15.75 -15.15 9.23
C GLN A 557 16.40 -13.84 9.68
N ILE A 558 17.38 -13.92 10.59
CA ILE A 558 18.14 -12.74 11.05
C ILE A 558 18.85 -12.09 9.85
N HIS A 559 19.51 -12.87 8.98
CA HIS A 559 20.16 -12.38 7.77
C HIS A 559 19.18 -11.63 6.85
N GLY A 560 18.05 -12.27 6.49
CA GLY A 560 17.06 -11.70 5.58
C GLY A 560 16.42 -10.42 6.09
N LEU A 561 16.02 -10.39 7.35
CA LEU A 561 15.46 -9.20 8.00
C LEU A 561 16.51 -8.07 8.09
N SER A 562 17.78 -8.40 8.41
CA SER A 562 18.88 -7.43 8.44
C SER A 562 19.15 -6.82 7.06
N ARG A 563 19.11 -7.62 5.98
CA ARG A 563 19.19 -7.10 4.60
C ARG A 563 18.03 -6.15 4.29
N MET A 564 16.83 -6.48 4.76
CA MET A 564 15.66 -5.62 4.62
C MET A 564 15.79 -4.32 5.44
N MET A 565 16.43 -4.36 6.62
CA MET A 565 16.70 -3.16 7.42
C MET A 565 17.62 -2.19 6.68
N ARG A 566 18.62 -2.68 5.92
CA ARG A 566 19.52 -1.82 5.13
C ARG A 566 18.76 -1.00 4.09
N VAL A 567 17.80 -1.61 3.40
CA VAL A 567 16.97 -0.90 2.40
C VAL A 567 15.90 -0.02 3.05
N MET A 568 15.51 -0.29 4.30
CA MET A 568 14.54 0.49 5.06
C MET A 568 15.16 1.53 6.01
N ALA A 569 16.49 1.62 6.10
CA ALA A 569 17.17 2.59 6.97
C ALA A 569 16.68 4.02 6.68
N ASP A 570 15.92 4.61 7.60
CA ASP A 570 15.20 5.88 7.42
C ASP A 570 16.11 7.12 7.53
N TRP A 571 17.36 6.90 7.99
CA TRP A 571 18.44 7.87 7.95
C TRP A 571 19.26 7.86 6.64
N LYS A 572 18.98 6.93 5.72
CA LYS A 572 19.66 6.82 4.41
C LYS A 572 18.64 6.97 3.28
N GLU A 573 19.03 7.62 2.19
CA GLU A 573 18.28 7.53 0.94
C GLU A 573 18.59 6.19 0.25
N THR A 574 17.55 5.49 -0.16
CA THR A 574 17.61 4.13 -0.71
C THR A 574 16.63 3.99 -1.87
N ASN A 575 16.70 2.89 -2.61
CA ASN A 575 15.72 2.63 -3.66
C ASN A 575 14.30 2.35 -3.13
N PHE A 576 14.14 2.07 -1.83
CA PHE A 576 12.80 2.02 -1.22
C PHE A 576 12.08 3.36 -1.32
N ASP A 577 12.80 4.47 -1.12
CA ASP A 577 12.24 5.84 -1.19
C ASP A 577 11.71 6.15 -2.60
N LYS A 578 12.41 5.64 -3.62
CA LYS A 578 12.03 5.79 -5.02
C LYS A 578 10.86 4.88 -5.41
N ALA A 579 10.82 3.66 -4.88
CA ALA A 579 9.78 2.68 -5.21
C ALA A 579 8.45 2.92 -4.48
N LEU A 580 8.48 3.22 -3.18
CA LEU A 580 7.29 3.39 -2.34
C LEU A 580 7.21 4.73 -1.61
N GLY A 581 8.35 5.40 -1.35
CA GLY A 581 8.38 6.59 -0.49
C GLY A 581 7.55 7.76 -1.00
N ASN A 582 7.45 7.92 -2.32
CA ASN A 582 6.68 9.00 -2.95
C ASN A 582 5.16 8.73 -3.00
N ILE A 583 4.72 7.53 -2.67
CA ILE A 583 3.32 7.14 -2.74
C ILE A 583 2.60 7.73 -1.55
N LYS A 584 1.62 8.60 -1.81
CA LYS A 584 0.87 9.29 -0.75
C LYS A 584 -0.43 8.57 -0.42
N ALA A 585 -0.89 8.69 0.82
CA ALA A 585 -2.23 8.20 1.21
C ALA A 585 -3.34 8.81 0.33
N GLN A 586 -3.14 10.05 -0.15
CA GLN A 586 -3.98 10.74 -1.12
C GLN A 586 -4.21 9.94 -2.41
N GLU A 587 -3.32 9.04 -2.80
CA GLU A 587 -3.49 8.25 -4.03
C GLU A 587 -4.53 7.14 -3.91
N LEU A 588 -4.92 6.78 -2.68
CA LEU A 588 -5.98 5.80 -2.44
C LEU A 588 -7.37 6.30 -2.83
N THR A 589 -7.58 7.62 -2.91
CA THR A 589 -8.88 8.22 -3.22
C THR A 589 -8.75 9.48 -4.09
N SER A 590 -9.59 9.60 -5.11
CA SER A 590 -9.72 10.82 -5.91
C SER A 590 -10.81 11.78 -5.39
N GLU A 591 -11.60 11.32 -4.42
CA GLU A 591 -12.80 12.02 -3.95
C GLU A 591 -12.49 13.05 -2.86
N ILE A 592 -11.40 12.86 -2.12
CA ILE A 592 -11.03 13.68 -0.96
C ILE A 592 -9.67 14.30 -1.24
N GLN A 593 -9.57 15.62 -1.36
CA GLN A 593 -8.27 16.32 -1.40
C GLN A 593 -7.99 16.96 -0.05
N ALA A 594 -7.02 16.42 0.69
CA ALA A 594 -6.69 16.93 2.03
C ALA A 594 -5.19 16.92 2.29
N GLU A 595 -4.68 17.98 2.92
CA GLU A 595 -3.26 18.10 3.28
C GLU A 595 -2.82 16.97 4.21
N ALA A 596 -3.70 16.51 5.12
CA ALA A 596 -3.45 15.36 5.99
C ALA A 596 -3.17 14.05 5.22
N LEU A 597 -3.67 13.91 3.99
CA LEU A 597 -3.43 12.75 3.12
C LEU A 597 -2.13 12.86 2.32
N ASN A 598 -1.39 13.98 2.41
CA ASN A 598 -0.08 14.14 1.77
C ASN A 598 1.05 13.35 2.46
N ARG A 599 0.75 12.64 3.55
CA ARG A 599 1.68 11.70 4.18
C ARG A 599 1.94 10.47 3.31
N SER A 600 3.11 9.85 3.49
CA SER A 600 3.45 8.61 2.79
C SER A 600 2.49 7.49 3.18
N LEU A 601 2.05 6.70 2.19
CA LEU A 601 1.29 5.48 2.40
C LEU A 601 2.15 4.38 3.02
N PHE A 602 3.46 4.38 2.75
CA PHE A 602 4.44 3.40 3.24
C PHE A 602 5.53 4.11 4.06
N PRO A 603 5.23 4.56 5.29
CA PRO A 603 6.17 5.29 6.13
C PRO A 603 7.40 4.43 6.45
N LYS A 604 8.56 4.84 5.91
CA LYS A 604 9.81 4.08 5.96
C LYS A 604 10.34 3.88 7.38
N ASP A 605 10.21 4.89 8.23
CA ASP A 605 10.59 4.89 9.64
C ASP A 605 9.78 3.88 10.47
N MET A 606 8.46 3.80 10.23
CA MET A 606 7.59 2.81 10.87
C MET A 606 7.90 1.38 10.39
N LEU A 607 8.14 1.21 9.08
CA LEU A 607 8.51 -0.09 8.52
C LEU A 607 9.89 -0.57 8.99
N PHE A 608 10.85 0.34 9.13
CA PHE A 608 12.14 0.05 9.76
C PHE A 608 11.96 -0.40 11.21
N THR A 609 11.11 0.29 11.97
CA THR A 609 10.82 -0.03 13.37
C THR A 609 10.18 -1.41 13.51
N LEU A 610 9.20 -1.73 12.65
CA LEU A 610 8.57 -3.06 12.63
C LEU A 610 9.59 -4.16 12.33
N ASN A 611 10.46 -3.95 11.33
CA ASN A 611 11.53 -4.89 10.99
C ASN A 611 12.53 -5.08 12.13
N LEU A 612 12.95 -3.98 12.77
CA LEU A 612 13.78 -4.06 13.97
C LEU A 612 13.07 -4.84 15.09
N GLY A 613 11.77 -4.64 15.28
CA GLY A 613 10.95 -5.39 16.24
C GLY A 613 11.00 -6.90 15.99
N ASP A 614 10.79 -7.33 14.73
CA ASP A 614 10.83 -8.75 14.34
C ASP A 614 12.21 -9.38 14.61
N VAL A 615 13.28 -8.67 14.25
CA VAL A 615 14.65 -9.13 14.56
C VAL A 615 14.92 -9.14 16.05
N ALA A 616 14.43 -8.15 16.79
CA ALA A 616 14.60 -8.09 18.24
C ALA A 616 13.92 -9.28 18.93
N VAL A 617 12.72 -9.71 18.48
CA VAL A 617 12.07 -10.92 18.99
C VAL A 617 13.00 -12.12 18.85
N LEU A 618 13.56 -12.30 17.64
CA LEU A 618 14.47 -13.38 17.31
C LEU A 618 15.78 -13.32 18.11
N LEU A 619 16.35 -12.14 18.35
CA LEU A 619 17.60 -12.00 19.09
C LEU A 619 17.40 -12.12 20.60
N GLN A 620 16.29 -11.63 21.15
CA GLN A 620 15.94 -11.78 22.56
C GLN A 620 15.75 -13.26 22.96
N ASP A 621 15.32 -14.11 22.03
CA ASP A 621 15.24 -15.57 22.21
C ASP A 621 16.58 -16.20 22.67
N ILE A 622 17.71 -15.55 22.42
CA ILE A 622 19.03 -16.01 22.87
C ILE A 622 19.12 -16.04 24.40
N THR A 623 18.45 -15.12 25.10
CA THR A 623 18.50 -15.00 26.56
C THR A 623 17.27 -15.59 27.26
N LYS A 624 16.26 -16.03 26.50
CA LYS A 624 15.04 -16.64 27.04
C LYS A 624 15.19 -18.14 27.29
N LYS A 625 14.27 -18.69 28.10
CA LYS A 625 14.31 -20.08 28.61
C LYS A 625 14.51 -21.15 27.52
N SER A 626 13.89 -20.97 26.36
CA SER A 626 13.99 -21.91 25.24
C SER A 626 15.17 -21.62 24.30
N THR A 627 16.18 -20.87 24.77
CA THR A 627 17.36 -20.54 23.97
C THR A 627 18.04 -21.77 23.37
N PRO A 628 18.40 -21.73 22.08
CA PRO A 628 19.24 -22.72 21.42
C PRO A 628 20.73 -22.48 21.69
N VAL A 629 21.08 -21.37 22.35
CA VAL A 629 22.47 -20.96 22.54
C VAL A 629 23.00 -21.55 23.83
N PHE A 630 24.09 -22.29 23.73
CA PHE A 630 24.85 -22.77 24.88
C PHE A 630 26.16 -21.99 25.00
N LEU A 631 26.70 -21.98 26.22
CA LEU A 631 27.97 -21.41 26.59
C LEU A 631 28.82 -22.50 27.26
N LEU A 632 30.13 -22.45 27.02
CA LEU A 632 31.11 -23.27 27.73
C LEU A 632 31.98 -22.36 28.59
N THR A 633 32.08 -22.72 29.86
CA THR A 633 32.90 -22.00 30.84
C THR A 633 34.35 -22.46 30.79
N LEU A 634 35.24 -21.73 31.47
CA LEU A 634 36.66 -22.09 31.58
C LEU A 634 36.88 -23.53 32.08
N ASP A 635 35.98 -24.01 32.95
CA ASP A 635 36.01 -25.37 33.51
C ASP A 635 35.32 -26.41 32.61
N LYS A 636 35.03 -26.04 31.34
CA LYS A 636 34.31 -26.86 30.35
C LYS A 636 32.91 -27.28 30.79
N LYS A 637 32.28 -26.53 31.69
CA LYS A 637 30.88 -26.74 32.04
C LYS A 637 29.99 -26.15 30.96
N LEU A 638 28.98 -26.92 30.58
CA LEU A 638 27.94 -26.46 29.66
C LEU A 638 26.85 -25.72 30.43
N LEU A 639 26.57 -24.50 30.00
CA LEU A 639 25.48 -23.65 30.46
C LEU A 639 24.60 -23.28 29.27
N TRP A 640 23.30 -23.14 29.47
CA TRP A 640 22.45 -22.48 28.48
C TRP A 640 22.51 -20.97 28.68
N ALA A 641 22.37 -20.18 27.61
CA ALA A 641 22.54 -18.73 27.68
C ALA A 641 21.57 -18.05 28.67
N ASP A 642 20.35 -18.58 28.82
CA ASP A 642 19.34 -18.14 29.79
C ASP A 642 19.74 -18.35 31.25
N GLN A 643 20.73 -19.22 31.49
CA GLN A 643 21.24 -19.53 32.83
C GLN A 643 22.46 -18.67 33.20
N TYR A 644 23.02 -17.92 32.24
CA TYR A 644 24.31 -17.26 32.40
C TYR A 644 24.28 -16.14 33.46
N THR A 645 23.20 -15.37 33.52
CA THR A 645 23.05 -14.27 34.49
C THR A 645 22.97 -14.75 35.94
N THR A 646 22.73 -16.04 36.17
CA THR A 646 22.59 -16.65 37.50
C THR A 646 23.85 -17.36 37.99
N THR A 647 24.92 -17.38 37.18
CA THR A 647 26.19 -18.03 37.53
C THR A 647 27.31 -17.02 37.76
N THR A 648 28.31 -17.40 38.57
CA THR A 648 29.57 -16.66 38.71
C THR A 648 30.65 -17.15 37.74
N GLU A 649 30.36 -18.18 36.95
CA GLU A 649 31.32 -18.75 35.99
C GLU A 649 31.49 -17.84 34.78
N THR A 650 32.73 -17.71 34.29
CA THR A 650 33.02 -16.98 33.05
C THR A 650 32.88 -17.90 31.84
N ALA A 651 31.96 -17.57 30.94
CA ALA A 651 31.83 -18.21 29.64
C ALA A 651 32.90 -17.66 28.68
N VAL A 652 33.59 -18.56 27.97
CA VAL A 652 34.65 -18.19 27.00
C VAL A 652 34.36 -18.66 25.59
N MET A 653 33.45 -19.63 25.44
CA MET A 653 33.01 -20.17 24.16
C MET A 653 31.49 -20.31 24.18
N GLY A 654 30.89 -20.30 23.01
CA GLY A 654 29.47 -20.48 22.85
C GLY A 654 29.12 -21.17 21.55
N GLY A 655 27.89 -21.62 21.44
CA GLY A 655 27.42 -22.24 20.23
C GLY A 655 25.91 -22.33 20.15
N ILE A 656 25.42 -22.79 19.01
CA ILE A 656 23.99 -22.91 18.73
C ILE A 656 23.61 -24.34 18.32
N VAL A 657 22.42 -24.78 18.72
CA VAL A 657 21.87 -26.10 18.37
C VAL A 657 20.45 -26.00 17.82
N ASP A 658 20.04 -27.03 17.09
CA ASP A 658 18.63 -27.21 16.71
C ASP A 658 17.75 -27.47 17.94
N ILE A 659 16.48 -27.09 17.87
CA ILE A 659 15.43 -27.56 18.77
C ILE A 659 14.58 -28.55 17.98
N LYS A 660 14.50 -29.81 18.44
CA LYS A 660 13.72 -30.87 17.79
C LYS A 660 12.64 -31.37 18.73
N ALA A 661 11.39 -31.34 18.27
CA ALA A 661 10.21 -31.65 19.08
C ALA A 661 10.22 -30.93 20.44
N GLY A 662 10.58 -29.64 20.45
CA GLY A 662 10.67 -28.80 21.65
C GLY A 662 11.85 -29.10 22.58
N ARG A 663 12.83 -29.92 22.16
CA ARG A 663 14.03 -30.27 22.95
C ARG A 663 15.30 -29.80 22.25
N LYS A 664 16.21 -29.21 23.03
CA LYS A 664 17.53 -28.77 22.57
C LYS A 664 18.34 -29.99 22.10
N SER A 665 18.88 -29.95 20.89
CA SER A 665 19.72 -31.00 20.33
C SER A 665 21.04 -31.11 21.08
N ASN A 666 21.66 -32.29 21.05
CA ASN A 666 23.00 -32.51 21.60
C ASN A 666 24.11 -32.31 20.56
N ALA A 667 23.75 -32.03 19.30
CA ALA A 667 24.66 -31.91 18.19
C ALA A 667 24.70 -30.47 17.70
N VAL A 668 25.92 -29.93 17.62
CA VAL A 668 26.24 -28.65 17.02
C VAL A 668 26.70 -28.91 15.58
N LYS A 669 26.10 -28.22 14.61
CA LYS A 669 26.56 -28.28 13.21
C LYS A 669 27.47 -27.11 12.91
N THR A 670 28.59 -27.38 12.24
CA THR A 670 29.56 -26.33 11.85
C THR A 670 28.95 -25.33 10.87
N ARG A 671 28.15 -25.80 9.90
CA ARG A 671 27.39 -24.94 8.97
C ARG A 671 26.51 -23.93 9.70
N ASP A 672 25.66 -24.40 10.62
CA ASP A 672 24.70 -23.57 11.35
C ASP A 672 25.41 -22.52 12.20
N MET A 673 26.52 -22.89 12.85
CA MET A 673 27.37 -21.97 13.61
C MET A 673 27.92 -20.83 12.75
N ALA A 674 28.50 -21.19 11.59
CA ALA A 674 29.09 -20.22 10.69
C ALA A 674 28.03 -19.28 10.12
N LYS A 675 26.86 -19.80 9.70
CA LYS A 675 25.73 -19.00 9.25
C LYS A 675 25.22 -18.06 10.35
N PHE A 676 25.16 -18.51 11.60
CA PHE A 676 24.71 -17.68 12.72
C PHE A 676 25.65 -16.50 13.01
N ILE A 677 26.98 -16.71 12.97
CA ILE A 677 27.96 -15.62 13.07
C ILE A 677 27.79 -14.62 11.92
N LEU A 678 27.63 -15.10 10.69
CA LEU A 678 27.41 -14.25 9.52
C LEU A 678 26.13 -13.42 9.65
N ALA A 679 25.04 -14.02 10.14
CA ALA A 679 23.78 -13.33 10.35
C ALA A 679 23.86 -12.25 11.44
N ILE A 680 24.55 -12.51 12.56
CA ILE A 680 24.80 -11.50 13.60
C ILE A 680 25.65 -10.36 13.04
N ALA A 681 26.68 -10.66 12.25
CA ALA A 681 27.49 -9.64 11.60
C ALA A 681 26.67 -8.76 10.65
N GLU A 682 25.80 -9.36 9.83
CA GLU A 682 24.89 -8.62 8.93
C GLU A 682 23.94 -7.71 9.73
N PHE A 683 23.40 -8.15 10.86
CA PHE A 683 22.57 -7.31 11.73
C PHE A 683 23.35 -6.11 12.30
N LEU A 684 24.58 -6.33 12.74
CA LEU A 684 25.44 -5.27 13.29
C LEU A 684 25.81 -4.22 12.23
N GLU A 685 26.00 -4.64 10.97
CA GLU A 685 26.18 -3.74 9.83
C GLU A 685 24.88 -3.01 9.44
N ALA A 686 23.75 -3.72 9.44
CA ALA A 686 22.46 -3.16 9.06
C ALA A 686 21.98 -2.06 10.03
N THR A 687 22.39 -2.16 11.30
CA THR A 687 22.11 -1.19 12.36
C THR A 687 23.17 -0.09 12.48
N GLU A 688 24.15 -0.03 11.57
CA GLU A 688 25.14 1.04 11.58
C GLU A 688 24.52 2.41 11.23
N GLY A 689 24.64 3.35 12.17
CA GLY A 689 24.09 4.70 12.06
C GLY A 689 22.64 4.83 12.52
N VAL A 690 22.07 3.79 13.14
CA VAL A 690 20.68 3.77 13.67
C VAL A 690 20.43 4.88 14.68
N GLU A 691 21.47 5.44 15.30
CA GLU A 691 21.41 6.59 16.18
C GLU A 691 20.82 7.84 15.50
N ASN A 692 20.77 7.86 14.16
CA ASN A 692 20.19 8.93 13.35
C ASN A 692 18.76 8.64 12.87
N THR A 693 18.11 7.58 13.37
CA THR A 693 16.73 7.26 13.02
C THR A 693 15.77 8.40 13.37
N LYS A 694 14.71 8.53 12.58
CA LYS A 694 13.63 9.50 12.75
C LYS A 694 12.36 8.84 13.30
N SER A 695 12.37 7.53 13.55
CA SER A 695 11.24 6.82 14.12
C SER A 695 10.86 7.38 15.48
N SER A 696 9.66 7.92 15.60
CA SER A 696 9.14 8.42 16.87
C SER A 696 8.99 7.30 17.91
N ILE A 697 8.68 6.08 17.46
CA ILE A 697 8.48 4.91 18.33
C ILE A 697 9.80 4.50 19.00
N LEU A 698 10.92 4.51 18.27
CA LEU A 698 12.23 4.13 18.82
C LEU A 698 12.82 5.21 19.73
N LEU A 699 12.39 6.45 19.56
CA LEU A 699 12.85 7.61 20.32
C LEU A 699 11.96 7.91 21.54
N GLU A 700 10.79 7.29 21.62
CA GLU A 700 9.88 7.41 22.76
C GLU A 700 10.52 6.84 24.02
N LYS A 701 10.45 7.60 25.11
CA LYS A 701 11.01 7.21 26.40
C LYS A 701 9.96 6.49 27.23
N ASP A 702 10.38 5.40 27.86
CA ASP A 702 9.56 4.67 28.82
C ASP A 702 9.50 5.38 30.19
N ALA A 703 8.82 4.75 31.14
CA ALA A 703 8.68 5.25 32.51
C ALA A 703 10.02 5.37 33.27
N GLU A 704 11.05 4.66 32.84
CA GLU A 704 12.40 4.68 33.41
C GLU A 704 13.30 5.72 32.73
N GLY A 705 12.82 6.36 31.66
CA GLY A 705 13.49 7.42 30.92
C GLY A 705 14.45 6.92 29.83
N LEU A 706 14.45 5.60 29.58
CA LEU A 706 15.19 4.93 28.52
C LEU A 706 14.32 4.84 27.27
N ASN A 707 14.93 4.83 26.09
CA ASN A 707 14.21 4.53 24.85
C ASN A 707 14.68 3.20 24.23
N ALA A 708 13.89 2.67 23.29
CA ALA A 708 14.20 1.41 22.63
C ALA A 708 15.51 1.48 21.82
N LEU A 709 15.85 2.66 21.30
CA LEU A 709 17.11 2.90 20.58
C LEU A 709 18.33 2.72 21.50
N GLU A 710 18.31 3.22 22.73
CA GLU A 710 19.37 3.03 23.73
C GLU A 710 19.56 1.54 24.04
N THR A 711 18.46 0.81 24.23
CA THR A 711 18.50 -0.65 24.45
C THR A 711 19.11 -1.39 23.26
N LEU A 712 18.78 -0.99 22.03
CA LEU A 712 19.39 -1.56 20.83
C LEU A 712 20.90 -1.31 20.78
N VAL A 713 21.34 -0.09 21.08
CA VAL A 713 22.76 0.28 21.06
C VAL A 713 23.55 -0.53 22.09
N GLU A 714 22.99 -0.76 23.28
CA GLU A 714 23.57 -1.66 24.28
C GLU A 714 23.60 -3.11 23.81
N GLY A 715 22.49 -3.62 23.27
CA GLY A 715 22.37 -4.98 22.75
C GLY A 715 23.39 -5.29 21.64
N ARG A 716 23.77 -4.31 20.82
CA ARG A 716 24.84 -4.48 19.80
C ARG A 716 26.18 -4.86 20.45
N ARG A 717 26.50 -4.35 21.64
CA ARG A 717 27.72 -4.72 22.37
C ARG A 717 27.66 -6.18 22.82
N ASP A 718 26.52 -6.64 23.31
CA ASP A 718 26.33 -8.02 23.75
C ASP A 718 26.40 -9.01 22.58
N LEU A 719 25.87 -8.63 21.42
CA LEU A 719 26.00 -9.43 20.19
C LEU A 719 27.45 -9.55 19.71
N LYS A 720 28.27 -8.49 19.87
CA LYS A 720 29.72 -8.56 19.61
C LYS A 720 30.40 -9.55 20.56
N LEU A 721 30.04 -9.53 21.85
CA LEU A 721 30.57 -10.49 22.83
C LEU A 721 30.12 -11.93 22.53
N LEU A 722 28.87 -12.12 22.11
CA LEU A 722 28.39 -13.41 21.65
C LEU A 722 29.19 -13.89 20.43
N THR A 723 29.46 -13.00 19.48
CA THR A 723 30.29 -13.30 18.29
C THR A 723 31.68 -13.78 18.70
N VAL A 724 32.31 -13.15 19.70
CA VAL A 724 33.57 -13.61 20.29
C VAL A 724 33.45 -15.04 20.82
N ALA A 725 32.40 -15.34 21.60
CA ALA A 725 32.19 -16.67 22.15
C ALA A 725 31.97 -17.75 21.06
N LEU A 726 31.18 -17.44 20.03
CA LEU A 726 30.92 -18.33 18.89
C LEU A 726 32.19 -18.55 18.05
N ALA A 727 32.93 -17.48 17.76
CA ALA A 727 34.17 -17.55 17.02
C ALA A 727 35.25 -18.35 17.77
N ASN A 728 35.35 -18.19 19.10
CA ASN A 728 36.23 -19.00 19.94
C ASN A 728 35.90 -20.49 19.88
N PHE A 729 34.61 -20.85 19.82
CA PHE A 729 34.19 -22.24 19.69
C PHE A 729 34.61 -22.83 18.34
N LEU A 730 34.38 -22.10 17.23
CA LEU A 730 34.83 -22.51 15.90
C LEU A 730 36.35 -22.66 15.81
N SER A 731 37.10 -21.65 16.28
CA SER A 731 38.55 -21.60 16.12
C SER A 731 39.34 -22.49 17.07
N ASN A 732 38.81 -22.79 18.26
CA ASN A 732 39.56 -23.56 19.27
C ASN A 732 38.95 -24.92 19.60
N GLN A 733 37.62 -25.04 19.64
CA GLN A 733 36.96 -26.27 20.10
C GLN A 733 36.61 -27.23 18.95
N LEU A 734 36.24 -26.68 17.79
CA LEU A 734 35.92 -27.46 16.60
C LEU A 734 37.14 -27.76 15.73
N MET A 735 38.10 -26.85 15.65
CA MET A 735 39.27 -27.01 14.78
C MET A 735 40.14 -28.20 15.21
N ASN A 736 40.40 -29.12 14.27
CA ASN A 736 41.24 -30.29 14.52
C ASN A 736 42.73 -30.01 14.23
N GLU A 737 43.59 -31.00 14.46
CA GLU A 737 45.05 -30.91 14.22
C GLU A 737 45.45 -30.64 12.75
N LYS A 738 44.52 -30.84 11.80
CA LYS A 738 44.71 -30.55 10.37
C LYS A 738 44.23 -29.14 10.00
N SER A 739 43.87 -28.31 10.98
CA SER A 739 43.25 -27.00 10.80
C SER A 739 41.95 -27.08 10.00
N LEU A 740 41.19 -28.17 10.17
CA LEU A 740 39.88 -28.37 9.53
C LEU A 740 38.80 -28.56 10.59
N LEU A 741 37.58 -28.15 10.27
CA LEU A 741 36.43 -28.27 11.14
C LEU A 741 35.61 -29.51 10.76
N PRO A 742 35.31 -30.41 11.71
CA PRO A 742 34.38 -31.51 11.51
C PRO A 742 32.95 -30.96 11.40
N SER A 743 32.07 -31.66 10.69
CA SER A 743 30.68 -31.20 10.49
C SER A 743 29.85 -31.18 11.78
N TYR A 744 30.19 -32.03 12.75
CA TYR A 744 29.42 -32.19 13.98
C TYR A 744 30.30 -32.22 15.24
N TYR A 745 29.78 -31.58 16.29
CA TYR A 745 30.28 -31.67 17.65
C TYR A 745 29.18 -32.04 18.64
N TYR A 746 29.45 -33.02 19.50
CA TYR A 746 28.46 -33.59 20.41
C TYR A 746 28.66 -33.07 21.84
N LEU A 747 27.67 -32.34 22.34
CA LEU A 747 27.70 -31.66 23.65
C LEU A 747 27.75 -32.62 24.83
N ASN A 748 27.12 -33.80 24.73
CA ASN A 748 27.11 -34.79 25.80
C ASN A 748 28.47 -35.45 26.03
N LYS A 749 29.34 -35.46 25.02
CA LYS A 749 30.70 -36.02 25.07
C LYS A 749 31.77 -34.93 25.03
N LEU A 750 31.39 -33.67 24.78
CA LEU A 750 32.28 -32.54 24.55
C LEU A 750 33.41 -32.87 23.57
N GLN A 751 33.06 -33.49 22.45
CA GLN A 751 34.02 -33.88 21.43
C GLN A 751 33.40 -33.87 20.02
N PRO A 752 34.22 -33.72 18.97
CA PRO A 752 33.81 -33.97 17.58
C PRO A 752 33.26 -35.39 17.34
N SER A 753 32.58 -35.58 16.21
CA SER A 753 32.21 -36.92 15.74
C SER A 753 33.41 -37.87 15.66
N ASN A 754 33.23 -39.13 16.08
CA ASN A 754 34.26 -40.17 16.05
C ASN A 754 34.74 -40.50 14.61
N ASN A 755 33.89 -40.23 13.62
CA ASN A 755 34.26 -40.21 12.20
C ASN A 755 33.97 -38.79 11.69
N PRO A 756 34.93 -37.86 11.79
CA PRO A 756 34.69 -36.47 11.46
C PRO A 756 34.57 -36.33 9.94
N GLU A 757 33.33 -36.28 9.45
CA GLU A 757 33.03 -35.76 8.13
C GLU A 757 33.56 -34.33 8.06
N VAL A 758 34.30 -34.03 6.99
CA VAL A 758 34.85 -32.70 6.73
C VAL A 758 34.32 -32.25 5.39
N ASN A 759 33.46 -31.24 5.38
CA ASN A 759 32.86 -30.69 4.17
C ASN A 759 33.56 -29.39 3.77
N ALA A 760 33.96 -29.29 2.49
CA ALA A 760 34.66 -28.12 1.97
C ALA A 760 33.80 -26.85 2.01
N GLU A 761 32.50 -26.95 1.79
CA GLU A 761 31.55 -25.84 1.93
C GLU A 761 31.51 -25.32 3.38
N GLU A 762 31.48 -26.20 4.37
CA GLU A 762 31.48 -25.80 5.78
C GLU A 762 32.77 -25.09 6.18
N GLN A 763 33.91 -25.50 5.60
CA GLN A 763 35.18 -24.79 5.78
C GLN A 763 35.10 -23.38 5.20
N ALA A 764 34.54 -23.25 3.99
CA ALA A 764 34.37 -21.96 3.33
C ALA A 764 33.44 -21.01 4.10
N LEU A 765 32.31 -21.52 4.62
CA LEU A 765 31.41 -20.75 5.48
C LEU A 765 32.11 -20.34 6.78
N SER A 766 32.83 -21.27 7.43
CA SER A 766 33.56 -21.00 8.67
C SER A 766 34.67 -19.98 8.48
N LEU A 767 35.37 -20.04 7.34
CA LEU A 767 36.37 -19.04 6.93
C LEU A 767 35.73 -17.65 6.83
N ARG A 768 34.59 -17.52 6.14
CA ARG A 768 33.87 -16.24 6.01
C ARG A 768 33.39 -15.74 7.36
N ALA A 769 32.83 -16.62 8.18
CA ALA A 769 32.35 -16.31 9.51
C ALA A 769 33.47 -15.78 10.41
N LEU A 770 34.66 -16.41 10.41
CA LEU A 770 35.80 -15.96 11.20
C LEU A 770 36.41 -14.64 10.71
N LEU A 771 36.43 -14.40 9.40
CA LEU A 771 36.83 -13.09 8.86
C LEU A 771 35.83 -12.00 9.27
N LYS A 772 34.52 -12.27 9.19
CA LYS A 772 33.50 -11.33 9.67
C LYS A 772 33.55 -11.12 11.18
N ALA A 773 33.81 -12.17 11.96
CA ALA A 773 34.05 -12.04 13.38
C ALA A 773 35.27 -11.15 13.67
N ALA A 774 36.37 -11.29 12.92
CA ALA A 774 37.55 -10.42 13.05
C ALA A 774 37.21 -8.95 12.75
N GLU A 775 36.41 -8.69 11.72
CA GLU A 775 35.96 -7.35 11.34
C GLU A 775 35.08 -6.71 12.43
N VAL A 776 34.06 -7.43 12.90
CA VAL A 776 33.08 -6.91 13.86
C VAL A 776 33.66 -6.72 15.27
N THR A 777 34.59 -7.60 15.68
CA THR A 777 35.16 -7.60 17.04
C THR A 777 36.55 -6.96 17.11
N GLU A 778 37.16 -6.64 15.97
CA GLU A 778 38.52 -6.13 15.83
C GLU A 778 39.61 -7.07 16.39
N LEU A 779 39.30 -8.37 16.54
CA LEU A 779 40.24 -9.39 17.03
C LEU A 779 40.91 -10.13 15.86
N GLU A 780 42.18 -9.79 15.61
CA GLU A 780 43.00 -10.40 14.53
C GLU A 780 43.21 -11.92 14.67
N THR A 781 43.03 -12.49 15.85
CA THR A 781 43.15 -13.94 16.07
C THR A 781 42.18 -14.75 15.21
N TYR A 782 40.96 -14.26 15.00
CA TYR A 782 39.99 -14.97 14.15
C TYR A 782 40.38 -14.96 12.68
N LYS A 783 41.03 -13.88 12.23
CA LYS A 783 41.62 -13.82 10.90
C LYS A 783 42.78 -14.82 10.77
N TRP A 784 43.58 -15.03 11.80
CA TRP A 784 44.60 -16.09 11.78
C TRP A 784 43.97 -17.48 11.66
N SER A 785 42.92 -17.78 12.42
CA SER A 785 42.19 -19.04 12.31
C SER A 785 41.55 -19.24 10.93
N ALA A 786 41.00 -18.18 10.32
CA ALA A 786 40.49 -18.23 8.95
C ALA A 786 41.58 -18.60 7.93
N LEU A 787 42.79 -18.05 8.10
CA LEU A 787 43.96 -18.40 7.28
C LEU A 787 44.42 -19.85 7.50
N GLU A 788 44.41 -20.32 8.75
CA GLU A 788 44.70 -21.72 9.08
C GLU A 788 43.73 -22.69 8.39
N ILE A 789 42.43 -22.38 8.37
CA ILE A 789 41.44 -23.14 7.62
C ILE A 789 41.77 -23.15 6.13
N TYR A 790 42.06 -21.98 5.54
CA TYR A 790 42.46 -21.89 4.12
C TYR A 790 43.67 -22.78 3.81
N TYR A 791 44.69 -22.76 4.66
CA TYR A 791 45.87 -23.61 4.49
C TYR A 791 45.56 -25.10 4.70
N GLY A 792 44.70 -25.45 5.67
CA GLY A 792 44.18 -26.80 5.87
C GLY A 792 43.42 -27.32 4.65
N MET A 793 42.53 -26.50 4.08
CA MET A 793 41.80 -26.81 2.84
C MET A 793 42.77 -27.07 1.68
N ASN A 794 43.77 -26.22 1.51
CA ASN A 794 44.80 -26.43 0.48
C ASN A 794 45.53 -27.76 0.67
N LYS A 795 46.00 -28.04 1.88
CA LYS A 795 46.83 -29.23 2.14
C LYS A 795 46.06 -30.55 2.03
N HIS A 796 44.77 -30.55 2.38
CA HIS A 796 44.02 -31.77 2.60
C HIS A 796 42.79 -31.95 1.71
N LEU A 797 42.20 -30.85 1.23
CA LEU A 797 40.96 -30.89 0.45
C LEU A 797 41.17 -30.49 -1.02
N TYR A 798 42.30 -29.90 -1.39
CA TYR A 798 42.60 -29.62 -2.79
C TYR A 798 42.89 -30.90 -3.56
N ASN A 799 42.22 -31.08 -4.70
CA ASN A 799 42.38 -32.25 -5.56
C ASN A 799 42.98 -31.86 -6.92
N ASP A 800 44.18 -32.36 -7.24
CA ASP A 800 44.87 -32.06 -8.51
C ASP A 800 44.06 -32.44 -9.77
N LYS A 801 43.27 -33.52 -9.70
CA LYS A 801 42.48 -34.01 -10.85
C LYS A 801 41.29 -33.09 -11.11
N GLU A 802 40.53 -32.75 -10.08
CA GLU A 802 39.45 -31.76 -10.18
C GLU A 802 40.01 -30.34 -10.41
N GLY A 803 41.24 -30.08 -9.93
CA GLY A 803 41.85 -28.75 -9.76
C GLY A 803 40.91 -27.76 -9.11
N PHE A 804 40.23 -28.27 -8.11
CA PHE A 804 39.42 -27.54 -7.15
C PHE A 804 39.37 -28.37 -5.86
N TYR A 805 38.69 -27.85 -4.85
CA TYR A 805 38.49 -28.55 -3.58
C TYR A 805 37.50 -29.71 -3.73
N VAL A 806 37.62 -30.71 -2.86
CA VAL A 806 36.72 -31.85 -2.68
C VAL A 806 36.36 -31.99 -1.19
N HIS A 807 35.32 -32.75 -0.86
CA HIS A 807 35.03 -33.12 0.53
C HIS A 807 36.14 -34.02 1.09
N GLY A 808 36.17 -34.19 2.42
CA GLY A 808 37.18 -35.00 3.10
C GLY A 808 37.15 -36.48 2.72
N ASP A 809 36.03 -36.97 2.19
CA ASP A 809 35.87 -38.32 1.64
C ASP A 809 36.27 -38.42 0.14
N GLY A 810 36.67 -37.30 -0.47
CA GLY A 810 37.06 -37.18 -1.87
C GLY A 810 35.91 -36.94 -2.85
N THR A 811 34.67 -36.84 -2.39
CA THR A 811 33.52 -36.51 -3.25
C THR A 811 33.61 -35.09 -3.78
N LYS A 812 33.08 -34.87 -4.99
CA LYS A 812 33.12 -33.57 -5.65
C LYS A 812 32.02 -32.65 -5.12
N LEU A 813 32.34 -31.37 -5.02
CA LEU A 813 31.36 -30.33 -4.72
C LEU A 813 30.38 -30.20 -5.88
N ASP A 814 29.10 -30.06 -5.55
CA ASP A 814 28.09 -29.64 -6.49
C ASP A 814 28.23 -28.15 -6.86
N PHE A 815 27.36 -27.66 -7.73
CA PHE A 815 27.45 -26.27 -8.19
C PHE A 815 27.22 -25.25 -7.05
N PRO A 816 26.15 -25.33 -6.23
CA PRO A 816 25.95 -24.42 -5.10
C PRO A 816 27.16 -24.37 -4.15
N GLN A 817 27.70 -25.53 -3.77
CA GLN A 817 28.87 -25.63 -2.90
C GLN A 817 30.10 -24.96 -3.51
N LYS A 818 30.32 -25.12 -4.82
CA LYS A 818 31.45 -24.48 -5.51
C LYS A 818 31.38 -22.95 -5.44
N VAL A 819 30.20 -22.36 -5.60
CA VAL A 819 30.02 -20.90 -5.52
C VAL A 819 30.31 -20.40 -4.10
N ASN A 820 29.82 -21.09 -3.06
CA ASN A 820 30.15 -20.80 -1.67
C ASN A 820 31.66 -20.83 -1.40
N VAL A 821 32.36 -21.85 -1.91
CA VAL A 821 33.82 -21.94 -1.79
C VAL A 821 34.52 -20.81 -2.54
N ILE A 822 34.14 -20.50 -3.79
CA ILE A 822 34.75 -19.41 -4.56
C ILE A 822 34.60 -18.06 -3.84
N LEU A 823 33.42 -17.77 -3.28
CA LEU A 823 33.20 -16.54 -2.55
C LEU A 823 34.09 -16.45 -1.29
N ALA A 824 34.21 -17.55 -0.53
CA ALA A 824 35.09 -17.58 0.63
C ALA A 824 36.56 -17.36 0.25
N LEU A 825 37.01 -17.95 -0.86
CA LEU A 825 38.36 -17.77 -1.38
C LEU A 825 38.62 -16.32 -1.81
N GLU A 826 37.68 -15.67 -2.49
CA GLU A 826 37.82 -14.25 -2.84
C GLU A 826 37.81 -13.37 -1.58
N THR A 827 37.03 -13.73 -0.57
CA THR A 827 36.97 -13.01 0.71
C THR A 827 38.29 -13.11 1.49
N VAL A 828 38.97 -14.26 1.49
CA VAL A 828 40.27 -14.41 2.18
C VAL A 828 41.43 -13.79 1.41
N ARG A 829 41.29 -13.64 0.09
CA ARG A 829 42.34 -13.19 -0.83
C ARG A 829 43.10 -11.93 -0.37
N PRO A 830 42.46 -10.85 0.12
CA PRO A 830 43.17 -9.64 0.57
C PRO A 830 44.11 -9.87 1.75
N HIS A 831 43.86 -10.93 2.53
CA HIS A 831 44.62 -11.25 3.74
C HIS A 831 45.78 -12.22 3.48
N LEU A 832 45.89 -12.76 2.26
CA LEU A 832 46.91 -13.71 1.88
C LEU A 832 48.24 -13.03 1.50
N ASN A 833 49.36 -13.70 1.81
CA ASN A 833 50.67 -13.31 1.29
C ASN A 833 50.73 -13.42 -0.24
N LYS A 834 51.74 -12.81 -0.87
CA LYS A 834 51.83 -12.73 -2.35
C LYS A 834 51.82 -14.12 -3.03
N GLU A 835 52.53 -15.08 -2.45
CA GLU A 835 52.66 -16.44 -3.00
C GLU A 835 51.34 -17.20 -2.93
N SER A 836 50.67 -17.15 -1.77
CA SER A 836 49.36 -17.74 -1.55
C SER A 836 48.30 -17.10 -2.45
N ARG A 837 48.36 -15.78 -2.68
CA ARG A 837 47.48 -15.08 -3.63
C ARG A 837 47.66 -15.58 -5.06
N GLN A 838 48.89 -15.72 -5.52
CA GLN A 838 49.18 -16.23 -6.87
C GLN A 838 48.69 -17.67 -7.05
N GLN A 839 48.85 -18.49 -6.02
CA GLN A 839 48.35 -19.85 -5.98
C GLN A 839 46.82 -19.88 -6.00
N LEU A 840 46.17 -19.07 -5.15
CA LEU A 840 44.73 -18.94 -5.12
C LEU A 840 44.18 -18.51 -6.48
N ASP A 841 44.77 -17.48 -7.09
CA ASP A 841 44.34 -16.97 -8.41
C ASP A 841 44.36 -18.09 -9.46
N LYS A 842 45.33 -19.03 -9.41
CA LYS A 842 45.37 -20.20 -10.30
C LYS A 842 44.26 -21.21 -10.03
N ILE A 843 43.83 -21.35 -8.78
CA ILE A 843 42.75 -22.24 -8.39
C ILE A 843 41.40 -21.64 -8.77
N GLN A 844 41.13 -20.38 -8.41
CA GLN A 844 39.79 -19.80 -8.50
C GLN A 844 39.47 -19.13 -9.84
N LEU A 845 40.42 -18.47 -10.51
CA LEU A 845 40.13 -17.67 -11.72
C LEU A 845 39.51 -18.49 -12.87
N PRO A 846 39.92 -19.75 -13.13
CA PRO A 846 39.25 -20.56 -14.14
C PRO A 846 37.76 -20.76 -13.84
N TRP A 847 37.39 -20.98 -12.58
CA TRP A 847 36.00 -21.14 -12.16
C TRP A 847 35.22 -19.83 -12.22
N ILE A 848 35.83 -18.71 -11.82
CA ILE A 848 35.24 -17.37 -11.95
C ILE A 848 34.91 -17.06 -13.42
N ARG A 849 35.85 -17.34 -14.35
CA ARG A 849 35.61 -17.20 -15.80
C ARG A 849 34.50 -18.12 -16.30
N SER A 850 34.36 -19.28 -15.70
CA SER A 850 33.28 -20.20 -16.01
C SER A 850 31.92 -19.66 -15.55
N LEU A 851 31.84 -19.08 -14.35
CA LEU A 851 30.64 -18.39 -13.85
C LEU A 851 30.26 -17.20 -14.74
N GLN A 852 31.24 -16.37 -15.14
CA GLN A 852 31.04 -15.25 -16.05
C GLN A 852 30.46 -15.67 -17.41
N SER A 853 30.78 -16.88 -17.87
CA SER A 853 30.36 -17.40 -19.18
C SER A 853 29.10 -18.26 -19.15
N LEU A 854 28.41 -18.40 -18.00
CA LEU A 854 27.06 -18.96 -17.96
C LEU A 854 26.13 -18.14 -18.86
N LYS A 855 25.21 -18.77 -19.59
CA LYS A 855 24.30 -18.07 -20.49
C LYS A 855 22.95 -17.75 -19.87
#